data_AF-A0A1V2RFW3-F1
#
_entry.id   AF-A0A1V2RFW3-F1
#
_cell.length_a   1.000
_cell.length_b   1.000
_cell.length_c   1.000
_cell.angle_alpha   90.00
_cell.angle_beta   90.00
_cell.angle_gamma   90.00
#
_symmetry.space_group_name_H-M   'P 1'
#
loop_
_entity.id
_entity.type
_entity.pdbx_description
1 polymer ?
#
loop_
_entity_poly.entity_id
_entity_poly.type
_entity_poly.pdbx_seq_one_letter_code
_entity_poly.pdbx_strand_id
1 'polypeptide(L)'
;MTWKQHGRRLLAACLPAGLLAVGLLPAPASAAAATDLAAGRPIEASSTTQSYIAANANDGDVTTYWESNGFPSTLTVDLGTDADLSAVVVKLNPDPIWGPRTQNVQVLGRAQGEAGFTPLTDRADHAFGPAANRNTVTIPVDGRAADVRLTFHGNTGAPGGQVAELQVIGTPAPNPDLTVTDLTWTPASPVDGDEVTVNATVANEGSADAAATTVDVRVGGTVAGSAPVGALGAGESATVRVPVGALSEGSHGVAATVDPDDEIAEQDNANNDFTAPDRLEVGVRPGPDLQVLGLTTSPQNPAVGAEVTFTAEVRNRGTSDVTAATVTRLTTAGTTLNAPTPPVGAGETVTVAFDGSWTAVDGGADFTATADATEAVAETNEANNTLGHALVVGRGASLPFVEYEAEAGVFEGTLVEADAERTFGHTNFGTESSGRASVRLDATGEFVEFTSVNATNSIVVRNSIPDAPGGGGQEASLSLYADGEFVQKLTLSSRHSWLYGNTDDPEGLTNTPQGDARRLFDESHALLAGSYPAGTTFRLQRDADDTAEFYYVDLIDLEEVAAPLPQPAGCTSITEFGAVPDDGLDDTAAIQAAVTADQEGEIDCVWVPAGQWRQEQKILTDDPLDRGPHNQVGIRDVTLRGAGMWHSQFYTLTPPHEAGGINHPHEGNFGFDIDANTQISDIAIFGSGTIRGGDGGAEGGVGLNGRFGEGTRIANVWIEHANVGVWAGRDHSNIPELWGPADGLQFSGMRIRNTYADGINFTNGTSNSQVTDSHLRTTGDDALAVWASRYVADPGTDIGHGNTFANNTVQLPWRANGIAIYGGYGNTIENNVISDTMNYPGIMLATDHDPLPFSGQTLIANNELHRCGGAFWGEAQEFGAITLFAAAQDIPGVTIRDTDIHDSTYDGIQFKTGGGAVPDAQITNVTIDRSNHGSGILAMAGARGNATLTDVTITNSAQGDIHIEPGSPFTITHDPAVSGSDRPAAWAPGGTAAAAPAGRQARRAA
;
A
#
# COMPACT_ATOMS: atom_id res chain seq x y z
N MET A 1 15.57 56.64 37.51
CA MET A 1 15.98 57.99 37.05
C MET A 1 15.05 58.38 35.91
N THR A 2 14.45 59.58 36.02
CA THR A 2 13.84 60.40 34.94
C THR A 2 12.89 59.68 33.96
N TRP A 3 11.60 59.60 34.29
CA TRP A 3 10.49 60.52 33.86
C TRP A 3 9.97 60.20 32.44
N LYS A 4 8.75 59.64 32.32
CA LYS A 4 7.46 60.36 32.03
C LYS A 4 7.42 60.91 30.60
N GLN A 5 6.32 60.94 29.83
CA GLN A 5 4.89 60.67 30.01
C GLN A 5 4.25 60.79 28.61
N HIS A 6 3.07 60.18 28.48
CA HIS A 6 1.84 60.60 27.77
C HIS A 6 1.96 61.58 26.57
N GLY A 7 1.22 61.41 25.48
CA GLY A 7 -0.23 61.19 25.50
C GLY A 7 -0.88 61.49 24.15
N ARG A 8 -2.16 61.18 24.14
CA ARG A 8 -3.12 61.02 23.05
C ARG A 8 -3.82 62.35 22.73
N ARG A 9 -4.33 62.48 21.48
CA ARG A 9 -5.59 63.13 21.01
C ARG A 9 -5.58 64.49 20.26
N LEU A 10 -6.19 64.42 19.05
CA LEU A 10 -7.27 65.25 18.43
C LEU A 10 -7.07 66.77 18.21
N LEU A 11 -7.22 67.26 16.96
CA LEU A 11 -8.46 67.84 16.35
C LEU A 11 -8.17 68.79 15.15
N ALA A 12 -9.09 68.75 14.18
CA ALA A 12 -9.63 69.85 13.34
C ALA A 12 -8.92 70.33 12.04
N ALA A 13 -9.50 69.89 10.91
CA ALA A 13 -10.11 70.67 9.82
C ALA A 13 -9.60 72.09 9.44
N CYS A 14 -9.18 72.28 8.18
CA CYS A 14 -9.82 73.11 7.13
C CYS A 14 -8.85 73.45 5.96
N LEU A 15 -9.33 73.25 4.72
CA LEU A 15 -8.83 73.73 3.41
C LEU A 15 -8.54 75.26 3.38
N PRO A 16 -7.71 75.83 2.47
CA PRO A 16 -7.91 75.75 1.01
C PRO A 16 -6.69 75.79 0.05
N ALA A 17 -6.97 75.36 -1.19
CA ALA A 17 -6.42 75.73 -2.50
C ALA A 17 -5.04 76.43 -2.62
N GLY A 18 -4.17 75.82 -3.43
CA GLY A 18 -2.99 76.47 -4.02
C GLY A 18 -2.45 75.66 -5.20
N LEU A 19 -2.88 76.04 -6.41
CA LEU A 19 -2.35 75.57 -7.69
C LEU A 19 -0.83 75.84 -7.77
N LEU A 20 -0.02 74.81 -8.01
CA LEU A 20 1.28 74.97 -8.67
C LEU A 20 1.66 73.68 -9.41
N ALA A 21 1.55 73.78 -10.74
CA ALA A 21 2.06 72.80 -11.68
C ALA A 21 3.58 72.71 -11.54
N VAL A 22 4.08 71.51 -11.22
CA VAL A 22 5.45 71.09 -11.52
C VAL A 22 5.30 69.87 -12.40
N GLY A 23 5.54 70.04 -13.69
CA GLY A 23 5.59 68.94 -14.64
C GLY A 23 6.72 67.97 -14.24
N LEU A 24 6.36 66.73 -13.95
CA LEU A 24 7.31 65.63 -14.07
C LEU A 24 7.61 65.48 -15.56
N LEU A 25 8.87 65.75 -15.93
CA LEU A 25 9.40 65.30 -17.21
C LEU A 25 9.37 63.76 -17.22
N PRO A 26 8.97 63.11 -18.33
CA PRO A 26 9.15 61.68 -18.48
C PRO A 26 10.65 61.37 -18.40
N ALA A 27 11.04 60.45 -17.53
CA ALA A 27 12.34 59.81 -17.64
C ALA A 27 12.38 59.11 -19.02
N PRO A 28 13.47 59.24 -19.79
CA PRO A 28 13.59 58.44 -21.01
C PRO A 28 13.57 56.96 -20.62
N ALA A 29 12.66 56.20 -21.24
CA ALA A 29 12.70 54.74 -21.18
C ALA A 29 14.11 54.28 -21.58
N SER A 30 14.80 53.59 -20.67
CA SER A 30 15.98 52.83 -21.04
C SER A 30 15.50 51.74 -22.00
N ALA A 31 16.02 51.70 -23.23
CA ALA A 31 15.83 50.54 -24.09
C ALA A 31 16.30 49.31 -23.32
N ALA A 32 15.44 48.29 -23.21
CA ALA A 32 15.84 47.00 -22.64
C ALA A 32 17.06 46.48 -23.42
N ALA A 33 18.11 46.07 -22.71
CA ALA A 33 19.28 45.49 -23.38
C ALA A 33 18.84 44.17 -24.03
N ALA A 34 19.24 43.93 -25.29
CA ALA A 34 18.95 42.66 -25.95
C ALA A 34 19.58 41.50 -25.17
N THR A 35 18.78 40.48 -24.87
CA THR A 35 19.16 39.30 -24.08
C THR A 35 19.09 38.04 -24.94
N ASP A 36 19.68 36.95 -24.44
CA ASP A 36 19.50 35.63 -25.03
C ASP A 36 18.12 35.08 -24.63
N LEU A 37 17.27 34.84 -25.63
CA LEU A 37 15.90 34.38 -25.48
C LEU A 37 15.76 32.87 -25.69
N ALA A 38 16.83 32.18 -26.11
CA ALA A 38 16.78 30.75 -26.44
C ALA A 38 17.16 29.83 -25.26
N ALA A 39 17.86 30.35 -24.25
CA ALA A 39 18.36 29.56 -23.12
C ALA A 39 17.21 28.85 -22.39
N GLY A 40 17.31 27.52 -22.26
CA GLY A 40 16.32 26.68 -21.57
C GLY A 40 14.94 26.56 -22.23
N ARG A 41 14.73 27.18 -23.40
CA ARG A 41 13.47 27.11 -24.14
C ARG A 41 13.29 25.75 -24.86
N PRO A 42 12.07 25.33 -25.20
CA PRO A 42 11.84 24.16 -26.04
C PRO A 42 12.60 24.28 -27.37
N ILE A 43 13.35 23.22 -27.73
CA ILE A 43 14.16 23.18 -28.95
C ILE A 43 14.03 21.82 -29.64
N GLU A 44 13.78 21.86 -30.95
CA GLU A 44 13.52 20.67 -31.76
C GLU A 44 14.43 20.61 -32.98
N ALA A 45 14.81 19.40 -33.39
CA ALA A 45 15.64 19.16 -34.57
C ALA A 45 14.99 18.20 -35.56
N SER A 46 15.30 18.36 -36.85
CA SER A 46 14.82 17.44 -37.89
C SER A 46 15.40 16.02 -37.76
N SER A 47 16.57 15.89 -37.14
CA SER A 47 17.25 14.64 -36.89
C SER A 47 18.36 14.82 -35.85
N THR A 48 18.81 13.72 -35.28
CA THR A 48 20.01 13.63 -34.44
C THR A 48 20.83 12.40 -34.84
N THR A 49 22.11 12.38 -34.50
CA THR A 49 22.96 11.19 -34.53
C THR A 49 23.44 10.87 -33.12
N GLN A 50 23.46 9.58 -32.76
CA GLN A 50 23.84 9.11 -31.42
C GLN A 50 23.01 9.81 -30.32
N SER A 51 23.66 10.29 -29.27
CA SER A 51 23.06 11.01 -28.14
C SER A 51 23.19 12.53 -28.24
N TYR A 52 23.54 13.09 -29.41
CA TYR A 52 23.72 14.53 -29.63
C TYR A 52 22.37 15.20 -29.95
N ILE A 53 21.49 15.23 -28.95
CA ILE A 53 20.09 15.67 -29.06
C ILE A 53 19.94 17.20 -29.10
N ALA A 54 18.77 17.69 -29.50
CA ALA A 54 18.50 19.13 -29.68
C ALA A 54 18.67 19.95 -28.39
N ALA A 55 18.25 19.40 -27.23
CA ALA A 55 18.33 20.08 -25.94
C ALA A 55 19.76 20.46 -25.52
N ASN A 56 20.78 19.74 -26.03
CA ASN A 56 22.19 20.08 -25.80
C ASN A 56 22.61 21.38 -26.52
N ALA A 57 21.75 21.99 -27.33
CA ALA A 57 22.09 23.20 -28.07
C ALA A 57 21.58 24.47 -27.38
N ASN A 58 20.97 24.41 -26.20
CA ASN A 58 20.58 25.59 -25.42
C ASN A 58 20.55 25.33 -23.90
N ASP A 59 21.34 24.35 -23.44
CA ASP A 59 21.50 23.97 -22.04
C ASP A 59 22.53 24.84 -21.29
N GLY A 60 23.19 25.76 -22.00
CA GLY A 60 24.23 26.63 -21.46
C GLY A 60 25.61 25.97 -21.33
N ASP A 61 25.78 24.72 -21.79
CA ASP A 61 27.03 23.97 -21.74
C ASP A 61 27.62 23.74 -23.14
N VAL A 62 28.63 24.54 -23.49
CA VAL A 62 29.34 24.40 -24.78
C VAL A 62 30.17 23.10 -24.92
N THR A 63 30.19 22.23 -23.90
CA THR A 63 30.85 20.92 -23.95
C THR A 63 29.92 19.81 -24.43
N THR A 64 28.60 19.96 -24.31
CA THR A 64 27.58 19.15 -24.97
C THR A 64 27.28 19.75 -26.35
N TYR A 65 26.60 19.01 -27.23
CA TYR A 65 26.14 19.55 -28.51
C TYR A 65 25.04 18.72 -29.15
N TRP A 66 24.29 19.36 -30.04
CA TRP A 66 23.44 18.72 -31.05
C TRP A 66 24.22 18.45 -32.33
N GLU A 67 23.99 17.28 -32.95
CA GLU A 67 24.47 16.96 -34.30
C GLU A 67 23.40 16.28 -35.15
N SER A 68 23.19 16.77 -36.38
CA SER A 68 22.22 16.19 -37.30
C SER A 68 22.72 14.94 -38.02
N ASN A 69 21.79 14.10 -38.48
CA ASN A 69 22.10 12.98 -39.36
C ASN A 69 22.10 13.39 -40.85
N GLY A 70 23.08 14.22 -41.26
CA GLY A 70 23.23 14.70 -42.63
C GLY A 70 22.56 16.05 -42.92
N PHE A 71 22.49 16.42 -44.22
CA PHE A 71 21.96 17.70 -44.72
C PHE A 71 20.90 17.50 -45.83
N PRO A 72 19.94 18.44 -45.99
CA PRO A 72 19.70 19.58 -45.10
C PRO A 72 19.13 19.12 -43.75
N SER A 73 19.39 19.89 -42.70
CA SER A 73 18.86 19.65 -41.35
C SER A 73 18.41 20.93 -40.70
N THR A 74 17.48 20.84 -39.74
CA THR A 74 16.94 22.01 -39.03
C THR A 74 17.06 21.87 -37.53
N LEU A 75 17.25 23.00 -36.85
CA LEU A 75 17.18 23.16 -35.39
C LEU A 75 16.31 24.40 -35.10
N THR A 76 15.20 24.23 -34.38
CA THR A 76 14.18 25.26 -34.13
C THR A 76 14.03 25.46 -32.63
N VAL A 77 14.17 26.71 -32.16
CA VAL A 77 13.85 27.08 -30.78
C VAL A 77 12.55 27.89 -30.76
N ASP A 78 11.68 27.53 -29.82
CA ASP A 78 10.41 28.23 -29.54
C ASP A 78 10.64 29.26 -28.43
N LEU A 79 10.49 30.55 -28.75
CA LEU A 79 10.67 31.65 -27.82
C LEU A 79 9.40 31.93 -27.00
N GLY A 80 8.29 31.26 -27.30
CA GLY A 80 6.95 31.44 -26.72
C GLY A 80 6.16 32.56 -27.38
N THR A 81 6.76 33.76 -27.48
CA THR A 81 6.12 34.95 -28.05
C THR A 81 6.98 35.63 -29.08
N ASP A 82 6.36 36.48 -29.91
CA ASP A 82 7.11 37.36 -30.79
C ASP A 82 8.21 38.14 -30.04
N ALA A 83 9.41 38.15 -30.60
CA ALA A 83 10.52 38.96 -30.15
C ALA A 83 11.13 39.73 -31.32
N ASP A 84 11.55 40.97 -31.07
CA ASP A 84 12.32 41.75 -32.03
C ASP A 84 13.79 41.28 -31.97
N LEU A 85 14.23 40.61 -33.03
CA LEU A 85 15.51 39.92 -33.08
C LEU A 85 16.61 40.83 -33.65
N SER A 86 17.82 40.65 -33.13
CA SER A 86 19.01 41.41 -33.55
C SER A 86 20.17 40.52 -34.00
N ALA A 87 20.30 39.33 -33.42
CA ALA A 87 21.29 38.36 -33.85
C ALA A 87 20.92 36.94 -33.42
N VAL A 88 21.46 35.95 -34.14
CA VAL A 88 21.55 34.57 -33.68
C VAL A 88 23.02 34.23 -33.48
N VAL A 89 23.38 33.73 -32.30
CA VAL A 89 24.74 33.28 -31.99
C VAL A 89 24.77 31.76 -32.01
N VAL A 90 25.62 31.20 -32.86
CA VAL A 90 25.87 29.76 -32.93
C VAL A 90 27.25 29.51 -32.37
N LYS A 91 27.36 28.67 -31.35
CA LYS A 91 28.63 28.23 -30.78
C LYS A 91 28.85 26.74 -31.02
N LEU A 92 30.11 26.37 -31.13
CA LEU A 92 30.59 25.00 -30.99
C LEU A 92 31.58 24.95 -29.82
N ASN A 93 31.91 23.73 -29.39
CA ASN A 93 32.90 23.53 -28.35
C ASN A 93 34.22 24.22 -28.72
N PRO A 94 34.80 25.08 -27.85
CA PRO A 94 35.99 25.85 -28.15
C PRO A 94 37.30 25.04 -28.08
N ASP A 95 37.26 23.75 -27.73
CA ASP A 95 38.43 22.89 -27.66
C ASP A 95 39.16 22.83 -29.03
N PRO A 96 40.49 23.01 -29.07
CA PRO A 96 41.28 22.87 -30.29
C PRO A 96 41.04 21.59 -31.11
N ILE A 97 40.59 20.48 -30.48
CA ILE A 97 40.28 19.22 -31.18
C ILE A 97 39.18 19.37 -32.23
N TRP A 98 38.29 20.36 -32.07
CA TRP A 98 37.27 20.66 -33.08
C TRP A 98 37.90 21.22 -34.36
N GLY A 99 39.04 21.91 -34.30
CA GLY A 99 39.69 22.47 -35.48
C GLY A 99 38.85 23.51 -36.25
N PRO A 100 39.43 24.17 -37.27
CA PRO A 100 38.71 25.14 -38.08
C PRO A 100 37.73 24.46 -39.04
N ARG A 101 36.51 24.98 -39.16
CA ARG A 101 35.45 24.46 -40.04
C ARG A 101 34.51 25.55 -40.51
N THR A 102 33.77 25.29 -41.57
CA THR A 102 32.73 26.18 -42.08
C THR A 102 31.40 25.45 -42.07
N GLN A 103 30.38 26.05 -41.47
CA GLN A 103 29.00 25.58 -41.59
C GLN A 103 28.20 26.52 -42.49
N ASN A 104 27.40 25.95 -43.37
CA ASN A 104 26.52 26.69 -44.25
C ASN A 104 25.12 26.74 -43.63
N VAL A 105 24.69 27.93 -43.21
CA VAL A 105 23.51 28.14 -42.35
C VAL A 105 22.57 29.17 -42.98
N GLN A 106 21.27 28.91 -42.91
CA GLN A 106 20.21 29.88 -43.13
C GLN A 106 19.43 30.05 -41.82
N VAL A 107 19.05 31.29 -41.48
CA VAL A 107 18.21 31.58 -40.31
C VAL A 107 16.82 31.98 -40.80
N LEU A 108 15.80 31.32 -40.27
CA LEU A 108 14.39 31.62 -40.52
C LEU A 108 13.67 31.97 -39.22
N GLY A 109 12.63 32.78 -39.34
CA GLY A 109 11.74 33.16 -38.25
C GLY A 109 10.30 32.83 -38.60
N ARG A 110 9.52 32.44 -37.59
CA ARG A 110 8.06 32.31 -37.67
C ARG A 110 7.45 33.23 -36.63
N ALA A 111 6.55 34.11 -37.06
CA ALA A 111 5.84 34.98 -36.13
C ALA A 111 4.77 34.19 -35.37
N GLN A 112 4.38 34.70 -34.21
CA GLN A 112 3.34 34.13 -33.37
C GLN A 112 2.03 33.94 -34.16
N GLY A 113 1.44 32.74 -34.06
CA GLY A 113 0.20 32.39 -34.77
C GLY A 113 0.32 32.15 -36.28
N GLU A 114 1.51 32.29 -36.87
CA GLU A 114 1.73 32.01 -38.29
C GLU A 114 2.15 30.56 -38.54
N ALA A 115 1.70 29.97 -39.65
CA ALA A 115 1.98 28.56 -39.96
C ALA A 115 3.37 28.34 -40.62
N GLY A 116 3.99 29.38 -41.18
CA GLY A 116 5.16 29.26 -42.07
C GLY A 116 6.39 30.04 -41.61
N PHE A 117 7.57 29.47 -41.85
CA PHE A 117 8.86 30.14 -41.62
C PHE A 117 9.24 31.04 -42.80
N THR A 118 9.78 32.22 -42.50
CA THR A 118 10.31 33.19 -43.47
C THR A 118 11.79 33.47 -43.23
N PRO A 119 12.61 33.75 -44.26
CA PRO A 119 14.03 34.02 -44.07
C PRO A 119 14.28 35.30 -43.26
N LEU A 120 15.04 35.19 -42.16
CA LEU A 120 15.57 36.35 -41.42
C LEU A 120 16.95 36.76 -41.94
N THR A 121 17.72 35.80 -42.44
CA THR A 121 18.91 36.06 -43.27
C THR A 121 18.99 35.03 -44.39
N ASP A 122 19.62 35.43 -45.49
CA ASP A 122 19.97 34.52 -46.56
C ASP A 122 21.00 33.48 -46.10
N ARG A 123 20.98 32.33 -46.77
CA ARG A 123 21.92 31.22 -46.60
C ARG A 123 23.37 31.68 -46.84
N ALA A 124 24.26 31.45 -45.88
CA ALA A 124 25.66 31.85 -45.97
C ALA A 124 26.63 30.84 -45.33
N ASP A 125 27.91 30.92 -45.71
CA ASP A 125 29.01 30.17 -45.09
C ASP A 125 29.55 30.92 -43.87
N HIS A 126 29.61 30.25 -42.73
CA HIS A 126 30.11 30.79 -41.46
C HIS A 126 31.31 29.99 -40.96
N ALA A 127 32.46 30.66 -40.82
CA ALA A 127 33.70 30.06 -40.37
C ALA A 127 33.79 30.01 -38.84
N PHE A 128 34.02 28.82 -38.30
CA PHE A 128 34.30 28.51 -36.90
C PHE A 128 35.77 28.15 -36.77
N GLY A 129 36.48 28.80 -35.85
CA GLY A 129 37.87 28.52 -35.55
C GLY A 129 38.14 28.64 -34.04
N PRO A 130 38.61 27.57 -33.37
CA PRO A 130 38.81 27.59 -31.91
C PRO A 130 39.82 28.66 -31.47
N ALA A 131 40.81 28.96 -32.32
CA ALA A 131 41.77 30.04 -32.08
C ALA A 131 41.33 31.43 -32.56
N ALA A 132 40.45 31.52 -33.57
CA ALA A 132 40.13 32.78 -34.23
C ALA A 132 38.93 33.50 -33.60
N ASN A 133 37.83 32.77 -33.39
CA ASN A 133 36.59 33.27 -32.82
C ASN A 133 36.07 32.37 -31.69
N ARG A 134 36.93 31.52 -31.13
CA ARG A 134 36.56 30.55 -30.09
C ARG A 134 35.34 29.71 -30.48
N ASN A 135 35.26 29.33 -31.76
CA ASN A 135 34.13 28.60 -32.33
C ASN A 135 32.75 29.27 -32.10
N THR A 136 32.72 30.59 -32.12
CA THR A 136 31.47 31.38 -31.98
C THR A 136 31.25 32.24 -33.22
N VAL A 137 30.06 32.14 -33.81
CA VAL A 137 29.61 32.98 -34.92
C VAL A 137 28.34 33.70 -34.52
N THR A 138 28.36 35.03 -34.61
CA THR A 138 27.18 35.88 -34.50
C THR A 138 26.67 36.20 -35.89
N ILE A 139 25.42 35.84 -36.18
CA ILE A 139 24.71 36.10 -37.43
C ILE A 139 23.71 37.23 -37.16
N PRO A 140 23.93 38.44 -37.68
CA PRO A 140 22.95 39.52 -37.56
C PRO A 140 21.65 39.12 -38.24
N VAL A 141 20.53 39.36 -37.57
CA VAL A 141 19.19 39.18 -38.13
C VAL A 141 18.39 40.46 -37.88
N ASP A 142 17.39 40.69 -38.72
CA ASP A 142 16.41 41.76 -38.55
C ASP A 142 15.04 41.16 -38.83
N GLY A 143 14.12 41.30 -37.88
CA GLY A 143 12.78 40.74 -37.97
C GLY A 143 12.21 40.33 -36.61
N ARG A 144 10.91 40.06 -36.63
CA ARG A 144 10.13 39.63 -35.48
C ARG A 144 9.75 38.17 -35.64
N ALA A 145 9.98 37.36 -34.62
CA ALA A 145 9.60 35.95 -34.63
C ALA A 145 9.37 35.43 -33.21
N ALA A 146 8.45 34.47 -33.09
CA ALA A 146 8.23 33.63 -31.92
C ALA A 146 9.02 32.31 -32.00
N ASP A 147 9.36 31.84 -33.21
CA ASP A 147 10.29 30.73 -33.39
C ASP A 147 11.48 31.12 -34.25
N VAL A 148 12.66 30.61 -33.91
CA VAL A 148 13.87 30.77 -34.73
C VAL A 148 14.38 29.41 -35.18
N ARG A 149 14.50 29.23 -36.49
CA ARG A 149 15.00 28.00 -37.13
C ARG A 149 16.33 28.24 -37.83
N LEU A 150 17.33 27.46 -37.44
CA LEU A 150 18.54 27.26 -38.24
C LEU A 150 18.31 26.13 -39.25
N THR A 151 18.64 26.36 -40.52
CA THR A 151 18.73 25.32 -41.54
C THR A 151 20.17 25.17 -42.01
N PHE A 152 20.73 23.98 -41.84
CA PHE A 152 22.10 23.66 -42.22
C PHE A 152 22.12 22.94 -43.57
N HIS A 153 23.09 23.29 -44.41
CA HIS A 153 23.27 22.67 -45.73
C HIS A 153 24.68 22.11 -45.98
N GLY A 154 25.59 22.27 -45.01
CA GLY A 154 26.93 21.72 -45.09
C GLY A 154 27.76 22.07 -43.85
N ASN A 155 28.73 21.20 -43.52
CA ASN A 155 29.73 21.40 -42.48
C ASN A 155 31.04 20.78 -42.97
N THR A 156 32.14 21.54 -43.01
CA THR A 156 33.43 21.00 -43.49
C THR A 156 34.15 20.16 -42.43
N GLY A 157 33.67 20.15 -41.19
CA GLY A 157 34.29 19.45 -40.06
C GLY A 157 33.55 18.19 -39.58
N ALA A 158 32.33 17.94 -40.04
CA ALA A 158 31.50 16.80 -39.62
C ALA A 158 30.44 16.45 -40.69
N PRO A 159 29.86 15.23 -40.69
CA PRO A 159 28.83 14.84 -41.66
C PRO A 159 27.47 15.52 -41.45
N GLY A 160 27.23 16.13 -40.28
CA GLY A 160 25.99 16.84 -39.92
C GLY A 160 26.21 18.30 -39.49
N GLY A 161 25.11 19.03 -39.36
CA GLY A 161 25.09 20.35 -38.72
C GLY A 161 25.32 20.17 -37.24
N GLN A 162 26.13 21.03 -36.62
CA GLN A 162 26.48 20.93 -35.21
C GLN A 162 26.23 22.26 -34.50
N VAL A 163 25.68 22.21 -33.29
CA VAL A 163 25.47 23.37 -32.41
C VAL A 163 25.68 22.94 -30.97
N ALA A 164 26.66 23.53 -30.30
CA ALA A 164 26.86 23.36 -28.85
C ALA A 164 26.06 24.37 -28.04
N GLU A 165 25.78 25.54 -28.61
CA GLU A 165 24.90 26.54 -27.98
C GLU A 165 24.31 27.44 -29.07
N LEU A 166 22.99 27.60 -29.04
CA LEU A 166 22.18 28.49 -29.86
C LEU A 166 21.66 29.60 -28.96
N GLN A 167 22.06 30.83 -29.25
CA GLN A 167 21.54 32.01 -28.58
C GLN A 167 20.72 32.84 -29.56
N VAL A 168 19.55 33.28 -29.13
CA VAL A 168 18.71 34.19 -29.92
C VAL A 168 18.68 35.53 -29.22
N ILE A 169 19.39 36.50 -29.80
CA ILE A 169 19.59 37.81 -29.19
C ILE A 169 18.51 38.77 -29.68
N GLY A 170 17.65 39.21 -28.77
CA GLY A 170 16.55 40.10 -29.09
C GLY A 170 15.95 40.76 -27.85
N THR A 171 14.88 41.50 -28.07
CA THR A 171 14.01 42.03 -27.01
C THR A 171 12.61 41.44 -27.20
N PRO A 172 11.98 40.88 -26.15
CA PRO A 172 10.60 40.42 -26.22
C PRO A 172 9.68 41.52 -26.75
N ALA A 173 8.73 41.18 -27.61
CA ALA A 173 7.72 42.12 -28.04
C ALA A 173 6.66 42.34 -26.96
N PRO A 174 5.87 43.42 -27.04
CA PRO A 174 4.69 43.58 -26.19
C PRO A 174 3.72 42.40 -26.37
N ASN A 175 3.45 41.66 -25.30
CA ASN A 175 2.46 40.59 -25.24
C ASN A 175 1.78 40.58 -23.84
N PRO A 176 0.54 40.09 -23.70
CA PRO A 176 -0.11 39.86 -22.40
C PRO A 176 0.61 38.80 -21.56
N ASP A 177 0.35 38.78 -20.26
CA ASP A 177 0.84 37.79 -19.30
C ASP A 177 -0.17 37.70 -18.14
N LEU A 178 -1.12 36.78 -18.24
CA LEU A 178 -2.22 36.61 -17.31
C LEU A 178 -1.81 35.69 -16.17
N THR A 179 -2.02 36.14 -14.94
CA THR A 179 -1.75 35.35 -13.76
C THR A 179 -2.85 35.51 -12.73
N VAL A 180 -3.13 34.45 -11.96
CA VAL A 180 -3.98 34.56 -10.79
C VAL A 180 -3.11 34.96 -9.60
N THR A 181 -3.44 36.09 -8.97
CA THR A 181 -2.63 36.69 -7.90
C THR A 181 -3.20 36.49 -6.49
N ASP A 182 -4.50 36.21 -6.39
CA ASP A 182 -5.18 36.02 -5.10
C ASP A 182 -6.46 35.21 -5.25
N LEU A 183 -6.78 34.43 -4.21
CA LEU A 183 -8.03 33.69 -4.06
C LEU A 183 -8.64 33.96 -2.69
N THR A 184 -9.86 34.45 -2.67
CA THR A 184 -10.67 34.61 -1.45
C THR A 184 -12.03 33.97 -1.64
N TRP A 185 -12.80 33.75 -0.59
CA TRP A 185 -14.12 33.14 -0.69
C TRP A 185 -15.16 33.82 0.20
N THR A 186 -16.43 33.61 -0.14
CA THR A 186 -17.56 34.09 0.64
C THR A 186 -18.63 33.00 0.69
N PRO A 187 -19.18 32.68 1.88
CA PRO A 187 -18.82 33.18 3.23
C PRO A 187 -17.37 32.89 3.63
N ALA A 188 -16.79 33.66 4.56
CA ALA A 188 -15.40 33.44 5.03
C ALA A 188 -15.25 32.23 5.97
N SER A 189 -16.36 31.82 6.59
CA SER A 189 -16.47 30.63 7.43
C SER A 189 -17.80 29.95 7.11
N PRO A 190 -17.93 29.33 5.93
CA PRO A 190 -19.15 28.63 5.55
C PRO A 190 -19.37 27.43 6.47
N VAL A 191 -20.62 27.01 6.60
CA VAL A 191 -20.96 25.70 7.18
C VAL A 191 -21.56 24.79 6.12
N ASP A 192 -21.62 23.49 6.40
CA ASP A 192 -22.19 22.49 5.48
C ASP A 192 -23.57 22.94 4.93
N GLY A 193 -23.69 22.93 3.60
CA GLY A 193 -24.86 23.38 2.85
C GLY A 193 -24.91 24.90 2.53
N ASP A 194 -23.91 25.71 2.93
CA ASP A 194 -23.80 27.09 2.46
C ASP A 194 -23.27 27.16 1.02
N GLU A 195 -23.89 27.97 0.16
CA GLU A 195 -23.37 28.28 -1.17
C GLU A 195 -22.09 29.10 -1.07
N VAL A 196 -20.99 28.59 -1.63
CA VAL A 196 -19.68 29.26 -1.62
C VAL A 196 -19.39 29.90 -2.99
N THR A 197 -18.83 31.11 -2.94
CA THR A 197 -18.28 31.80 -4.11
C THR A 197 -16.81 32.09 -3.88
N VAL A 198 -15.94 31.63 -4.77
CA VAL A 198 -14.52 31.98 -4.79
C VAL A 198 -14.35 33.23 -5.65
N ASN A 199 -13.63 34.23 -5.15
CA ASN A 199 -13.24 35.43 -5.88
C ASN A 199 -11.76 35.28 -6.27
N ALA A 200 -11.50 35.09 -7.57
CA ALA A 200 -10.17 34.98 -8.14
C ALA A 200 -9.71 36.34 -8.69
N THR A 201 -8.55 36.82 -8.26
CA THR A 201 -7.97 38.06 -8.79
C THR A 201 -6.99 37.73 -9.90
N VAL A 202 -7.39 38.02 -11.13
CA VAL A 202 -6.59 37.84 -12.33
C VAL A 202 -5.88 39.16 -12.66
N ALA A 203 -4.58 39.12 -12.90
CA ALA A 203 -3.78 40.26 -13.33
C ALA A 203 -3.17 40.00 -14.70
N ASN A 204 -3.03 41.05 -15.51
CA ASN A 204 -2.20 41.04 -16.70
C ASN A 204 -0.88 41.76 -16.35
N GLU A 205 0.17 41.00 -16.06
CA GLU A 205 1.52 41.52 -15.78
C GLU A 205 2.30 41.86 -17.06
N GLY A 206 1.71 41.55 -18.20
CA GLY A 206 2.31 41.72 -19.52
C GLY A 206 2.36 43.17 -19.96
N SER A 207 3.03 43.37 -21.09
CA SER A 207 3.25 44.71 -21.66
C SER A 207 2.29 45.07 -22.79
N ALA A 208 1.31 44.21 -23.08
CA ALA A 208 0.20 44.45 -24.00
C ALA A 208 -1.15 44.07 -23.37
N ASP A 209 -2.24 44.55 -23.98
CA ASP A 209 -3.60 44.28 -23.52
C ASP A 209 -4.01 42.82 -23.82
N ALA A 210 -4.53 42.11 -22.82
CA ALA A 210 -5.11 40.78 -22.94
C ALA A 210 -6.54 40.86 -23.48
N ALA A 211 -6.92 39.94 -24.38
CA ALA A 211 -8.32 39.78 -24.76
C ALA A 211 -9.12 39.15 -23.60
N ALA A 212 -10.45 39.08 -23.73
CA ALA A 212 -11.27 38.40 -22.74
C ALA A 212 -11.05 36.88 -22.82
N THR A 213 -10.99 36.22 -21.67
CA THR A 213 -10.81 34.76 -21.52
C THR A 213 -11.69 34.24 -20.36
N THR A 214 -11.34 33.12 -19.75
CA THR A 214 -12.00 32.50 -18.59
C THR A 214 -11.01 32.26 -17.45
N VAL A 215 -11.56 32.04 -16.25
CA VAL A 215 -10.82 31.51 -15.11
C VAL A 215 -11.60 30.33 -14.55
N ASP A 216 -10.90 29.22 -14.36
CA ASP A 216 -11.42 28.00 -13.73
C ASP A 216 -10.98 27.99 -12.26
N VAL A 217 -11.92 27.77 -11.34
CA VAL A 217 -11.63 27.53 -9.94
C VAL A 217 -11.75 26.05 -9.65
N ARG A 218 -10.71 25.50 -9.00
CA ARG A 218 -10.68 24.13 -8.50
C ARG A 218 -10.84 24.09 -6.99
N VAL A 219 -11.69 23.20 -6.50
CA VAL A 219 -11.86 22.89 -5.08
C VAL A 219 -11.60 21.40 -4.89
N GLY A 220 -10.72 21.03 -3.95
CA GLY A 220 -10.33 19.63 -3.74
C GLY A 220 -9.69 18.99 -4.98
N GLY A 221 -9.01 19.79 -5.81
CA GLY A 221 -8.40 19.34 -7.05
C GLY A 221 -9.34 19.31 -8.26
N THR A 222 -10.67 19.33 -8.10
CA THR A 222 -11.65 19.29 -9.21
C THR A 222 -12.12 20.68 -9.63
N VAL A 223 -12.43 20.91 -10.92
CA VAL A 223 -12.98 22.20 -11.40
C VAL A 223 -14.40 22.31 -10.86
N ALA A 224 -14.60 23.24 -9.93
CA ALA A 224 -15.87 23.45 -9.23
C ALA A 224 -16.71 24.57 -9.88
N GLY A 225 -16.07 25.44 -10.67
CA GLY A 225 -16.76 26.45 -11.46
C GLY A 225 -15.81 27.23 -12.36
N SER A 226 -16.39 27.90 -13.36
CA SER A 226 -15.68 28.74 -14.32
C SER A 226 -16.41 30.08 -14.47
N ALA A 227 -15.66 31.15 -14.74
CA ALA A 227 -16.25 32.45 -15.00
C ALA A 227 -15.48 33.25 -16.05
N PRO A 228 -16.15 34.14 -16.81
CA PRO A 228 -15.48 34.97 -17.81
C PRO A 228 -14.60 36.03 -17.14
N VAL A 229 -13.37 36.17 -17.64
CA VAL A 229 -12.44 37.26 -17.36
C VAL A 229 -12.58 38.26 -18.52
N GLY A 230 -12.94 39.51 -18.21
CA GLY A 230 -12.98 40.56 -19.24
C GLY A 230 -11.58 40.88 -19.78
N ALA A 231 -11.49 41.60 -20.90
CA ALA A 231 -10.21 42.09 -21.40
C ALA A 231 -9.49 42.94 -20.33
N LEU A 232 -8.19 42.72 -20.16
CA LEU A 232 -7.34 43.41 -19.18
C LEU A 232 -6.23 44.17 -19.88
N GLY A 233 -6.14 45.48 -19.63
CA GLY A 233 -5.00 46.28 -20.10
C GLY A 233 -3.68 45.84 -19.45
N ALA A 234 -2.56 46.23 -20.06
CA ALA A 234 -1.24 45.98 -19.47
C ALA A 234 -1.14 46.54 -18.03
N GLY A 235 -0.80 45.70 -17.06
CA GLY A 235 -0.73 46.02 -15.63
C GLY A 235 -2.09 46.13 -14.92
N GLU A 236 -3.20 45.79 -15.58
CA GLU A 236 -4.54 45.80 -15.00
C GLU A 236 -4.85 44.47 -14.30
N SER A 237 -5.71 44.51 -13.28
CA SER A 237 -6.22 43.31 -12.60
C SER A 237 -7.73 43.39 -12.41
N ALA A 238 -8.42 42.26 -12.47
CA ALA A 238 -9.83 42.13 -12.14
C ALA A 238 -10.08 40.97 -11.18
N THR A 239 -10.97 41.18 -10.22
CA THR A 239 -11.49 40.10 -9.37
C THR A 239 -12.76 39.53 -9.98
N VAL A 240 -12.73 38.25 -10.33
CA VAL A 240 -13.84 37.51 -10.94
C VAL A 240 -14.47 36.61 -9.88
N ARG A 241 -15.80 36.55 -9.85
CA ARG A 241 -16.57 35.77 -8.88
C ARG A 241 -17.00 34.46 -9.52
N VAL A 242 -16.57 33.35 -8.94
CA VAL A 242 -16.82 31.99 -9.42
C VAL A 242 -17.66 31.26 -8.37
N PRO A 243 -18.96 31.06 -8.60
CA PRO A 243 -19.78 30.21 -7.75
C PRO A 243 -19.26 28.77 -7.83
N VAL A 244 -18.94 28.17 -6.68
CA VAL A 244 -18.44 26.78 -6.59
C VAL A 244 -19.46 25.83 -5.94
N GLY A 245 -20.65 26.34 -5.61
CA GLY A 245 -21.73 25.56 -5.02
C GLY A 245 -21.60 25.38 -3.51
N ALA A 246 -22.48 24.54 -2.95
CA ALA A 246 -22.37 24.09 -1.57
C ALA A 246 -21.27 23.05 -1.43
N LEU A 247 -20.47 23.18 -0.37
CA LEU A 247 -19.38 22.26 -0.04
C LEU A 247 -19.73 21.49 1.23
N SER A 248 -19.26 20.25 1.30
CA SER A 248 -19.33 19.44 2.52
C SER A 248 -18.42 20.03 3.60
N GLU A 249 -18.69 19.70 4.86
CA GLU A 249 -17.78 19.96 5.98
C GLU A 249 -16.35 19.51 5.64
N GLY A 250 -15.37 20.26 6.13
CA GLY A 250 -13.96 19.90 6.04
C GLY A 250 -13.09 21.02 5.49
N SER A 251 -11.81 20.69 5.36
CA SER A 251 -10.77 21.61 4.90
C SER A 251 -10.50 21.38 3.41
N HIS A 252 -10.80 22.37 2.56
CA HIS A 252 -10.71 22.25 1.11
C HIS A 252 -9.54 23.07 0.54
N GLY A 253 -8.72 22.45 -0.30
CA GLY A 253 -7.74 23.18 -1.11
C GLY A 253 -8.44 23.93 -2.23
N VAL A 254 -8.07 25.19 -2.46
CA VAL A 254 -8.65 26.04 -3.52
C VAL A 254 -7.53 26.49 -4.46
N ALA A 255 -7.71 26.30 -5.75
CA ALA A 255 -6.80 26.76 -6.79
C ALA A 255 -7.57 27.40 -7.94
N ALA A 256 -6.90 28.14 -8.81
CA ALA A 256 -7.49 28.66 -10.03
C ALA A 256 -6.47 28.75 -11.17
N THR A 257 -6.97 28.65 -12.40
CA THR A 257 -6.20 28.82 -13.64
C THR A 257 -6.90 29.86 -14.50
N VAL A 258 -6.18 30.91 -14.92
CA VAL A 258 -6.64 31.83 -15.96
C VAL A 258 -6.26 31.30 -17.34
N ASP A 259 -7.10 31.54 -18.34
CA ASP A 259 -6.92 31.06 -19.71
C ASP A 259 -6.62 29.54 -19.82
N PRO A 260 -7.46 28.69 -19.18
CA PRO A 260 -7.19 27.25 -19.10
C PRO A 260 -7.15 26.55 -20.47
N ASP A 261 -7.71 27.17 -21.51
CA ASP A 261 -7.75 26.67 -22.88
C ASP A 261 -6.58 27.21 -23.75
N ASP A 262 -5.68 28.02 -23.18
CA ASP A 262 -4.52 28.63 -23.86
C ASP A 262 -4.93 29.40 -25.14
N GLU A 263 -6.02 30.17 -25.06
CA GLU A 263 -6.56 30.94 -26.19
C GLU A 263 -5.83 32.28 -26.40
N ILE A 264 -5.21 32.81 -25.34
CA ILE A 264 -4.42 34.03 -25.35
C ILE A 264 -2.95 33.61 -25.39
N ALA A 265 -2.23 34.05 -26.40
CA ALA A 265 -0.81 33.78 -26.45
C ALA A 265 -0.09 34.76 -25.49
N GLU A 266 0.62 34.25 -24.49
CA GLU A 266 1.14 35.03 -23.35
C GLU A 266 2.67 35.01 -23.26
N GLN A 267 3.27 35.94 -22.50
CA GLN A 267 4.73 35.96 -22.27
C GLN A 267 5.22 34.75 -21.47
N ASP A 268 4.39 34.30 -20.53
CA ASP A 268 4.61 33.13 -19.70
C ASP A 268 3.25 32.45 -19.52
N ASN A 269 3.11 31.18 -19.91
CA ASN A 269 1.90 30.40 -19.64
C ASN A 269 2.02 29.60 -18.33
N ALA A 270 3.22 29.55 -17.74
CA ALA A 270 3.50 28.73 -16.57
C ALA A 270 3.06 29.40 -15.25
N ASN A 271 2.67 30.67 -15.28
CA ASN A 271 2.21 31.45 -14.12
C ASN A 271 0.68 31.66 -14.11
N ASN A 272 -0.07 31.01 -15.01
CA ASN A 272 -1.53 31.09 -15.07
C ASN A 272 -2.22 30.40 -13.89
N ASP A 273 -1.52 29.46 -13.24
CA ASP A 273 -2.00 28.67 -12.11
C ASP A 273 -1.66 29.31 -10.75
N PHE A 274 -2.64 29.34 -9.84
CA PHE A 274 -2.44 29.77 -8.45
C PHE A 274 -3.19 28.86 -7.48
N THR A 275 -2.49 28.43 -6.42
CA THR A 275 -3.09 27.69 -5.31
C THR A 275 -3.11 28.57 -4.08
N ALA A 276 -4.28 28.70 -3.44
CA ALA A 276 -4.44 29.47 -2.22
C ALA A 276 -3.56 28.88 -1.10
N PRO A 277 -2.84 29.72 -0.34
CA PRO A 277 -2.02 29.24 0.79
C PRO A 277 -2.89 28.81 1.98
N ASP A 278 -4.06 29.45 2.15
CA ASP A 278 -5.04 29.10 3.15
C ASP A 278 -6.04 28.08 2.58
N ARG A 279 -6.53 27.20 3.45
CA ARG A 279 -7.58 26.24 3.11
C ARG A 279 -8.96 26.82 3.41
N LEU A 280 -9.93 26.45 2.59
CA LEU A 280 -11.33 26.77 2.79
C LEU A 280 -11.93 25.81 3.82
N GLU A 281 -12.09 26.29 5.06
CA GLU A 281 -12.67 25.54 6.16
C GLU A 281 -14.20 25.65 6.17
N VAL A 282 -14.90 24.55 5.93
CA VAL A 282 -16.37 24.44 6.02
C VAL A 282 -16.72 23.78 7.35
N GLY A 283 -17.41 24.51 8.24
CA GLY A 283 -17.76 24.03 9.58
C GLY A 283 -19.10 23.29 9.67
N VAL A 284 -19.42 22.78 10.87
CA VAL A 284 -20.69 22.11 11.16
C VAL A 284 -21.83 23.11 11.38
N ARG A 285 -23.02 22.80 10.87
CA ARG A 285 -24.24 23.59 11.11
C ARG A 285 -24.67 23.54 12.60
N PRO A 286 -25.15 24.66 13.21
CA PRO A 286 -25.59 24.63 14.61
C PRO A 286 -26.85 23.79 14.87
N GLY A 287 -26.79 22.86 15.82
CA GLY A 287 -27.90 21.95 16.23
C GLY A 287 -27.40 20.51 16.51
N PRO A 288 -28.29 19.57 16.91
CA PRO A 288 -27.96 18.15 16.98
C PRO A 288 -27.84 17.54 15.58
N ASP A 289 -26.94 16.58 15.42
CA ASP A 289 -26.68 15.90 14.15
C ASP A 289 -26.15 14.50 14.44
N LEU A 290 -27.03 13.51 14.42
CA LEU A 290 -26.70 12.11 14.60
C LEU A 290 -26.15 11.54 13.30
N GLN A 291 -25.23 10.60 13.45
CA GLN A 291 -24.62 9.89 12.35
C GLN A 291 -24.30 8.50 12.85
N VAL A 292 -24.63 7.49 12.06
CA VAL A 292 -24.07 6.15 12.28
C VAL A 292 -22.66 6.14 11.71
N LEU A 293 -21.66 5.93 12.55
CA LEU A 293 -20.25 5.89 12.14
C LEU A 293 -19.81 4.50 11.70
N GLY A 294 -20.36 3.49 12.36
CA GLY A 294 -19.94 2.11 12.17
C GLY A 294 -21.08 1.14 12.47
N LEU A 295 -21.02 -0.01 11.82
CA LEU A 295 -21.80 -1.18 12.14
C LEU A 295 -20.82 -2.35 12.25
N THR A 296 -20.75 -2.96 13.41
CA THR A 296 -19.94 -4.16 13.65
C THR A 296 -20.85 -5.37 13.74
N THR A 297 -20.39 -6.48 13.17
CA THR A 297 -21.06 -7.77 13.17
C THR A 297 -20.30 -8.75 14.07
N SER A 298 -21.03 -9.63 14.74
CA SER A 298 -20.43 -10.74 15.50
C SER A 298 -21.19 -12.03 15.18
N PRO A 299 -20.51 -13.04 14.60
CA PRO A 299 -19.12 -13.01 14.16
C PRO A 299 -18.91 -12.04 12.97
N GLN A 300 -17.71 -11.48 12.84
CA GLN A 300 -17.37 -10.54 11.74
C GLN A 300 -17.45 -11.22 10.36
N ASN A 301 -17.02 -12.49 10.30
CA ASN A 301 -17.02 -13.32 9.09
C ASN A 301 -17.94 -14.53 9.31
N PRO A 302 -19.28 -14.37 9.26
CA PRO A 302 -20.19 -15.46 9.52
C PRO A 302 -20.13 -16.52 8.44
N ALA A 303 -20.08 -17.79 8.85
CA ALA A 303 -20.40 -18.90 7.98
C ALA A 303 -21.89 -18.88 7.61
N VAL A 304 -22.23 -19.45 6.46
CA VAL A 304 -23.64 -19.63 6.04
C VAL A 304 -24.41 -20.38 7.13
N GLY A 305 -25.53 -19.80 7.57
CA GLY A 305 -26.39 -20.32 8.63
C GLY A 305 -26.03 -19.88 10.05
N ALA A 306 -24.94 -19.14 10.26
CA ALA A 306 -24.59 -18.61 11.57
C ALA A 306 -25.55 -17.49 12.01
N GLU A 307 -25.80 -17.37 13.31
CA GLU A 307 -26.52 -16.22 13.86
C GLU A 307 -25.55 -15.04 14.00
N VAL A 308 -25.92 -13.89 13.42
CA VAL A 308 -25.13 -12.67 13.43
C VAL A 308 -25.81 -11.64 14.30
N THR A 309 -25.08 -11.10 15.26
CA THR A 309 -25.50 -9.97 16.09
C THR A 309 -24.81 -8.69 15.60
N PHE A 310 -25.40 -7.54 15.90
CA PHE A 310 -24.94 -6.26 15.38
C PHE A 310 -24.78 -5.24 16.50
N THR A 311 -23.81 -4.36 16.33
CA THR A 311 -23.64 -3.18 17.16
C THR A 311 -23.39 -1.96 16.27
N ALA A 312 -24.12 -0.87 16.48
CA ALA A 312 -23.93 0.38 15.73
C ALA A 312 -23.26 1.44 16.61
N GLU A 313 -22.32 2.17 16.05
CA GLU A 313 -21.78 3.38 16.66
C GLU A 313 -22.57 4.59 16.17
N VAL A 314 -23.21 5.30 17.10
CA VAL A 314 -23.98 6.51 16.80
C VAL A 314 -23.28 7.70 17.42
N ARG A 315 -22.81 8.62 16.58
CA ARG A 315 -22.19 9.87 16.99
C ARG A 315 -23.16 11.02 16.83
N ASN A 316 -23.17 11.94 17.78
CA ASN A 316 -23.74 13.27 17.57
C ASN A 316 -22.61 14.21 17.14
N ARG A 317 -22.45 14.43 15.83
CA ARG A 317 -21.47 15.40 15.30
C ARG A 317 -21.95 16.85 15.43
N GLY A 318 -23.20 17.03 15.83
CA GLY A 318 -23.80 18.32 16.07
C GLY A 318 -23.14 19.09 17.21
N THR A 319 -23.47 20.37 17.28
CA THR A 319 -22.98 21.28 18.33
C THR A 319 -23.91 21.37 19.54
N SER A 320 -25.00 20.59 19.56
CA SER A 320 -25.98 20.55 20.65
C SER A 320 -26.30 19.12 21.05
N ASP A 321 -26.53 18.88 22.34
CA ASP A 321 -26.82 17.55 22.89
C ASP A 321 -28.14 16.96 22.38
N VAL A 322 -28.14 15.67 22.08
CA VAL A 322 -29.34 14.86 21.89
C VAL A 322 -29.77 14.31 23.26
N THR A 323 -30.75 14.98 23.87
CA THR A 323 -31.21 14.63 25.24
C THR A 323 -32.40 13.65 25.26
N ALA A 324 -33.07 13.46 24.12
CA ALA A 324 -34.15 12.49 23.97
C ALA A 324 -33.57 11.08 23.70
N ALA A 325 -34.24 10.05 24.19
CA ALA A 325 -33.95 8.68 23.75
C ALA A 325 -34.48 8.49 22.34
N THR A 326 -33.63 8.07 21.41
CA THR A 326 -34.00 7.79 20.02
C THR A 326 -33.94 6.28 19.76
N VAL A 327 -34.21 5.85 18.53
CA VAL A 327 -34.13 4.44 18.12
C VAL A 327 -33.15 4.30 16.97
N THR A 328 -32.11 3.49 17.15
CA THR A 328 -31.31 3.02 16.01
C THR A 328 -31.98 1.79 15.41
N ARG A 329 -32.21 1.80 14.10
CA ARG A 329 -32.79 0.68 13.35
C ARG A 329 -31.78 0.09 12.40
N LEU A 330 -31.71 -1.24 12.35
CA LEU A 330 -31.00 -1.99 11.34
C LEU A 330 -32.00 -2.68 10.43
N THR A 331 -31.87 -2.50 9.12
CA THR A 331 -32.70 -3.19 8.12
C THR A 331 -31.86 -3.95 7.11
N THR A 332 -32.30 -5.14 6.76
CA THR A 332 -31.82 -5.91 5.59
C THR A 332 -33.01 -6.57 4.89
N ALA A 333 -32.79 -7.30 3.78
CA ALA A 333 -33.82 -7.96 2.97
C ALA A 333 -34.62 -9.01 3.77
N GLY A 334 -35.61 -8.56 4.55
CA GLY A 334 -36.52 -9.39 5.34
C GLY A 334 -36.33 -9.34 6.85
N THR A 335 -35.31 -8.65 7.37
CA THR A 335 -35.07 -8.51 8.82
C THR A 335 -35.01 -7.04 9.24
N THR A 336 -35.59 -6.72 10.39
CA THR A 336 -35.51 -5.39 11.00
C THR A 336 -35.24 -5.56 12.49
N LEU A 337 -34.11 -5.03 12.95
CA LEU A 337 -33.75 -4.95 14.36
C LEU A 337 -33.86 -3.50 14.81
N ASN A 338 -34.33 -3.26 16.02
CA ASN A 338 -34.34 -1.93 16.62
C ASN A 338 -33.63 -2.01 17.97
N ALA A 339 -32.92 -0.95 18.32
CA ALA A 339 -32.36 -0.78 19.65
C ALA A 339 -32.58 0.65 20.16
N PRO A 340 -32.77 0.81 21.48
CA PRO A 340 -32.85 2.13 22.09
C PRO A 340 -31.47 2.81 22.08
N THR A 341 -31.42 4.03 21.57
CA THR A 341 -30.20 4.86 21.58
C THR A 341 -30.23 5.75 22.82
N PRO A 342 -29.21 5.69 23.69
CA PRO A 342 -29.14 6.58 24.84
C PRO A 342 -28.92 8.04 24.40
N PRO A 343 -29.16 9.03 25.27
CA PRO A 343 -28.79 10.42 25.00
C PRO A 343 -27.32 10.55 24.58
N VAL A 344 -27.05 11.34 23.53
CA VAL A 344 -25.72 11.52 22.94
C VAL A 344 -25.31 12.99 23.06
N GLY A 345 -24.26 13.28 23.84
CA GLY A 345 -23.73 14.64 23.99
C GLY A 345 -23.15 15.18 22.68
N ALA A 346 -23.06 16.50 22.53
CA ALA A 346 -22.43 17.12 21.36
C ALA A 346 -20.96 16.65 21.21
N GLY A 347 -20.62 16.09 20.05
CA GLY A 347 -19.31 15.53 19.73
C GLY A 347 -19.08 14.09 20.21
N GLU A 348 -19.96 13.53 21.04
CA GLU A 348 -19.83 12.21 21.66
C GLU A 348 -20.34 11.09 20.73
N THR A 349 -19.83 9.88 20.96
CA THR A 349 -20.26 8.63 20.30
C THR A 349 -20.79 7.65 21.34
N VAL A 350 -21.87 6.95 21.01
CA VAL A 350 -22.41 5.85 21.82
C VAL A 350 -22.51 4.57 21.01
N THR A 351 -22.28 3.45 21.69
CA THR A 351 -22.40 2.11 21.12
C THR A 351 -23.81 1.56 21.39
N VAL A 352 -24.50 1.13 20.33
CA VAL A 352 -25.89 0.66 20.36
C VAL A 352 -25.95 -0.80 19.92
N ALA A 353 -26.09 -1.72 20.86
CA ALA A 353 -26.26 -3.15 20.58
C ALA A 353 -27.71 -3.46 20.18
N PHE A 354 -27.91 -4.22 19.10
CA PHE A 354 -29.23 -4.59 18.62
C PHE A 354 -29.84 -5.76 19.39
N ASP A 355 -31.13 -5.66 19.73
CA ASP A 355 -31.88 -6.78 20.30
C ASP A 355 -32.23 -7.79 19.18
N GLY A 356 -31.56 -8.94 19.17
CA GLY A 356 -31.81 -10.04 18.24
C GLY A 356 -30.65 -10.31 17.28
N SER A 357 -30.89 -11.20 16.32
CA SER A 357 -29.88 -11.67 15.37
C SER A 357 -30.46 -11.82 13.96
N TRP A 358 -29.56 -11.90 12.99
CA TRP A 358 -29.85 -12.28 11.61
C TRP A 358 -29.14 -13.59 11.29
N THR A 359 -29.85 -14.57 10.74
CA THR A 359 -29.22 -15.80 10.27
C THR A 359 -28.53 -15.52 8.93
N ALA A 360 -27.22 -15.73 8.89
CA ALA A 360 -26.40 -15.54 7.71
C ALA A 360 -26.86 -16.43 6.56
N VAL A 361 -27.06 -15.82 5.38
CA VAL A 361 -27.39 -16.54 4.14
C VAL A 361 -26.22 -16.40 3.18
N ASP A 362 -26.01 -17.42 2.37
CA ASP A 362 -24.95 -17.45 1.36
C ASP A 362 -25.01 -16.22 0.43
N GLY A 363 -23.87 -15.57 0.20
CA GLY A 363 -23.73 -14.36 -0.61
C GLY A 363 -23.73 -13.04 0.17
N GLY A 364 -23.91 -11.94 -0.55
CA GLY A 364 -23.94 -10.59 0.01
C GLY A 364 -25.27 -10.25 0.67
N ALA A 365 -25.21 -9.58 1.81
CA ALA A 365 -26.33 -8.99 2.52
C ALA A 365 -26.07 -7.52 2.81
N ASP A 366 -26.91 -6.65 2.26
CA ASP A 366 -26.85 -5.22 2.55
C ASP A 366 -27.66 -4.92 3.81
N PHE A 367 -27.02 -4.20 4.72
CA PHE A 367 -27.61 -3.66 5.92
C PHE A 367 -27.67 -2.14 5.81
N THR A 368 -28.72 -1.56 6.37
CA THR A 368 -28.79 -0.12 6.59
C THR A 368 -29.06 0.12 8.06
N ALA A 369 -28.08 0.67 8.75
CA ALA A 369 -28.25 1.19 10.09
C ALA A 369 -28.75 2.64 9.99
N THR A 370 -29.74 3.01 10.79
CA THR A 370 -30.34 4.34 10.78
C THR A 370 -30.44 4.83 12.21
N ALA A 371 -29.67 5.87 12.57
CA ALA A 371 -29.84 6.61 13.81
C ALA A 371 -31.17 7.38 13.78
N ASP A 372 -31.78 7.56 14.95
CA ASP A 372 -33.10 8.17 15.10
C ASP A 372 -34.15 7.76 14.04
N ALA A 373 -34.27 6.46 13.80
CA ALA A 373 -35.17 5.87 12.80
C ALA A 373 -36.68 6.10 13.06
N THR A 374 -37.01 6.88 14.08
CA THR A 374 -38.37 7.32 14.44
C THR A 374 -38.57 8.83 14.32
N GLU A 375 -37.55 9.58 13.89
CA GLU A 375 -37.56 11.04 13.76
C GLU A 375 -37.98 11.72 15.07
N ALA A 376 -37.43 11.27 16.20
CA ALA A 376 -37.73 11.78 17.53
C ALA A 376 -37.03 13.12 17.82
N VAL A 377 -35.94 13.41 17.12
CA VAL A 377 -35.11 14.62 17.23
C VAL A 377 -35.03 15.26 15.85
N ALA A 378 -35.24 16.57 15.77
CA ALA A 378 -35.03 17.30 14.53
C ALA A 378 -33.55 17.65 14.39
N GLU A 379 -32.92 17.18 13.32
CA GLU A 379 -31.46 17.23 13.15
C GLU A 379 -31.05 18.27 12.12
N THR A 380 -29.79 18.70 12.17
CA THR A 380 -29.27 19.67 11.17
C THR A 380 -29.05 19.06 9.81
N ASN A 381 -28.83 17.75 9.77
CA ASN A 381 -28.74 16.94 8.57
C ASN A 381 -29.43 15.59 8.87
N GLU A 382 -30.50 15.29 8.13
CA GLU A 382 -31.24 14.03 8.29
C GLU A 382 -30.72 12.96 7.30
N ALA A 383 -29.89 13.36 6.33
CA ALA A 383 -29.44 12.50 5.24
C ALA A 383 -28.22 11.64 5.62
N ASN A 384 -27.53 11.97 6.70
CA ASN A 384 -26.37 11.24 7.24
C ASN A 384 -26.73 10.34 8.44
N ASN A 385 -28.01 10.22 8.77
CA ASN A 385 -28.48 9.30 9.79
C ASN A 385 -28.31 7.83 9.40
N THR A 386 -28.09 7.55 8.12
CA THR A 386 -28.00 6.19 7.59
C THR A 386 -26.58 5.79 7.23
N LEU A 387 -26.17 4.59 7.64
CA LEU A 387 -24.96 3.92 7.17
C LEU A 387 -25.36 2.62 6.46
N GLY A 388 -24.95 2.49 5.19
CA GLY A 388 -24.97 1.22 4.47
C GLY A 388 -23.79 0.35 4.89
N HIS A 389 -24.03 -0.93 5.11
CA HIS A 389 -22.99 -1.90 5.41
C HIS A 389 -23.29 -3.17 4.62
N ALA A 390 -22.45 -3.48 3.64
CA ALA A 390 -22.50 -4.75 2.94
C ALA A 390 -21.72 -5.79 3.75
N LEU A 391 -22.34 -6.94 3.98
CA LEU A 391 -21.71 -8.09 4.58
C LEU A 391 -21.73 -9.22 3.57
N VAL A 392 -20.56 -9.69 3.15
CA VAL A 392 -20.49 -10.90 2.33
C VAL A 392 -20.26 -12.09 3.24
N VAL A 393 -21.31 -12.89 3.40
CA VAL A 393 -21.26 -14.12 4.19
C VAL A 393 -20.36 -15.12 3.48
N GLY A 394 -19.46 -15.75 4.24
CA GLY A 394 -18.57 -16.80 3.73
C GLY A 394 -17.23 -16.32 3.16
N ARG A 395 -16.79 -15.08 3.42
CA ARG A 395 -15.37 -14.68 3.24
C ARG A 395 -14.57 -14.96 4.51
N GLY A 396 -13.28 -15.20 4.34
CA GLY A 396 -12.35 -15.51 5.44
C GLY A 396 -12.55 -16.92 5.98
N ALA A 397 -11.72 -17.28 6.96
CA ALA A 397 -11.87 -18.53 7.70
C ALA A 397 -12.99 -18.45 8.74
N SER A 398 -13.70 -19.56 8.94
CA SER A 398 -14.68 -19.76 10.01
C SER A 398 -13.96 -20.15 11.30
N LEU A 399 -13.54 -19.15 12.05
CA LEU A 399 -12.68 -19.34 13.22
C LEU A 399 -13.48 -19.66 14.50
N PRO A 400 -12.98 -20.55 15.37
CA PRO A 400 -13.63 -20.85 16.66
C PRO A 400 -13.42 -19.78 17.73
N PHE A 401 -12.59 -18.77 17.42
CA PHE A 401 -12.26 -17.66 18.31
C PHE A 401 -12.79 -16.33 17.76
N VAL A 402 -12.93 -15.34 18.67
CA VAL A 402 -13.16 -13.95 18.30
C VAL A 402 -11.92 -13.14 18.64
N GLU A 403 -11.49 -12.33 17.69
CA GLU A 403 -10.36 -11.39 17.84
C GLU A 403 -10.87 -10.04 18.37
N TYR A 404 -10.08 -9.41 19.24
CA TYR A 404 -10.36 -8.08 19.80
C TYR A 404 -9.09 -7.23 19.74
N GLU A 405 -9.17 -6.12 19.02
CA GLU A 405 -8.08 -5.14 18.90
C GLU A 405 -7.93 -4.33 20.19
N ALA A 406 -6.71 -4.11 20.65
CA ALA A 406 -6.41 -3.45 21.91
C ALA A 406 -6.87 -1.98 21.93
N GLU A 407 -6.68 -1.27 20.83
CA GLU A 407 -7.06 0.12 20.63
C GLU A 407 -8.57 0.33 20.57
N ALA A 408 -9.35 -0.72 20.28
CA ALA A 408 -10.81 -0.70 20.35
C ALA A 408 -11.34 -0.98 21.77
N GLY A 409 -10.48 -1.45 22.68
CA GLY A 409 -10.79 -1.72 24.08
C GLY A 409 -10.77 -0.48 24.97
N VAL A 410 -11.04 -0.68 26.26
CA VAL A 410 -10.81 0.35 27.28
C VAL A 410 -9.37 0.21 27.77
N PHE A 411 -8.57 1.28 27.68
CA PHE A 411 -7.17 1.21 28.12
C PHE A 411 -6.73 2.40 28.96
N GLU A 412 -5.81 2.15 29.89
CA GLU A 412 -4.93 3.14 30.49
C GLU A 412 -3.50 2.79 30.05
N GLY A 413 -2.97 3.54 29.09
CA GLY A 413 -1.69 3.29 28.43
C GLY A 413 -1.46 4.31 27.32
N THR A 414 -0.50 4.04 26.44
CA THR A 414 -0.22 4.89 25.28
C THR A 414 -0.70 4.20 23.99
N LEU A 415 -1.64 4.83 23.28
CA LEU A 415 -2.00 4.41 21.91
C LEU A 415 -0.82 4.65 20.97
N VAL A 416 -0.55 3.66 20.13
CA VAL A 416 0.54 3.66 19.15
C VAL A 416 -0.09 3.36 17.80
N GLU A 417 0.10 4.26 16.83
CA GLU A 417 -0.51 4.16 15.49
C GLU A 417 0.60 4.25 14.43
N ALA A 418 0.37 3.61 13.28
CA ALA A 418 1.23 3.78 12.13
C ALA A 418 1.10 5.21 11.55
N ASP A 419 2.13 5.66 10.86
CA ASP A 419 2.02 6.78 9.95
C ASP A 419 1.19 6.40 8.71
N ALA A 420 0.76 7.41 7.94
CA ALA A 420 -0.10 7.19 6.78
C ALA A 420 0.58 6.41 5.64
N GLU A 421 1.90 6.49 5.51
CA GLU A 421 2.68 5.73 4.51
C GLU A 421 2.92 4.29 4.97
N ARG A 422 2.63 4.00 6.24
CA ARG A 422 2.86 2.71 6.89
C ARG A 422 4.31 2.28 6.71
N THR A 423 5.23 3.22 6.95
CA THR A 423 6.65 3.03 6.67
C THR A 423 7.16 1.75 7.33
N PHE A 424 7.77 0.88 6.51
CA PHE A 424 8.34 -0.41 6.91
C PHE A 424 9.82 -0.48 6.54
N GLY A 425 10.60 -1.27 7.28
CA GLY A 425 12.07 -1.29 7.18
C GLY A 425 12.77 -0.60 8.35
N HIS A 426 11.99 0.10 9.16
CA HIS A 426 12.38 0.74 10.41
C HIS A 426 11.65 0.15 11.62
N THR A 427 12.17 0.42 12.83
CA THR A 427 11.50 -0.02 14.06
C THR A 427 10.20 0.77 14.27
N ASN A 428 9.08 0.22 13.81
CA ASN A 428 7.77 0.85 13.89
C ASN A 428 6.70 -0.15 14.37
N PHE A 429 6.31 -0.02 15.65
CA PHE A 429 5.29 -0.88 16.25
C PHE A 429 3.90 -0.65 15.64
N GLY A 430 3.54 0.59 15.32
CA GLY A 430 2.24 0.91 14.73
C GLY A 430 2.06 0.22 13.38
N THR A 431 3.07 0.30 12.50
CA THR A 431 3.04 -0.38 11.19
C THR A 431 2.85 -1.90 11.34
N GLU A 432 3.53 -2.54 12.29
CA GLU A 432 3.45 -3.99 12.51
C GLU A 432 2.26 -4.48 13.36
N SER A 433 1.42 -3.56 13.83
CA SER A 433 0.21 -3.86 14.61
C SER A 433 -0.97 -4.19 13.69
N SER A 434 -1.87 -5.08 14.13
CA SER A 434 -3.18 -5.27 13.50
C SER A 434 -3.94 -3.96 13.51
N GLY A 435 -4.74 -3.70 12.47
CA GLY A 435 -5.43 -2.42 12.34
C GLY A 435 -4.50 -1.21 12.20
N ARG A 436 -3.17 -1.43 12.20
CA ARG A 436 -2.10 -0.41 12.28
C ARG A 436 -2.06 0.35 13.60
N ALA A 437 -2.56 -0.24 14.68
CA ALA A 437 -2.54 0.37 16.00
C ALA A 437 -2.40 -0.66 17.13
N SER A 438 -1.80 -0.26 18.25
CA SER A 438 -1.69 -1.09 19.46
C SER A 438 -1.60 -0.22 20.71
N VAL A 439 -1.66 -0.83 21.89
CA VAL A 439 -1.53 -0.11 23.17
C VAL A 439 -0.24 -0.51 23.88
N ARG A 440 0.57 0.50 24.20
CA ARG A 440 1.79 0.36 24.99
C ARG A 440 1.54 0.61 26.47
N LEU A 441 1.95 -0.34 27.30
CA LEU A 441 1.94 -0.30 28.77
C LEU A 441 3.38 -0.16 29.28
N ASP A 442 3.74 0.99 29.85
CA ASP A 442 5.06 1.28 30.38
C ASP A 442 5.09 1.76 31.85
N ALA A 443 3.94 1.77 32.52
CA ALA A 443 3.84 2.03 33.96
C ALA A 443 2.99 0.98 34.70
N THR A 444 3.31 0.74 35.98
CA THR A 444 2.50 -0.13 36.84
C THR A 444 1.08 0.41 36.99
N GLY A 445 0.09 -0.45 36.77
CA GLY A 445 -1.34 -0.15 36.81
C GLY A 445 -1.95 0.15 35.44
N GLU A 446 -1.15 0.36 34.40
CA GLU A 446 -1.62 0.48 33.03
C GLU A 446 -2.18 -0.84 32.51
N PHE A 447 -3.22 -0.77 31.68
CA PHE A 447 -3.97 -1.93 31.22
C PHE A 447 -4.65 -1.71 29.86
N VAL A 448 -5.04 -2.83 29.24
CA VAL A 448 -6.06 -2.91 28.19
C VAL A 448 -7.15 -3.86 28.65
N GLU A 449 -8.42 -3.49 28.43
CA GLU A 449 -9.60 -4.23 28.86
C GLU A 449 -10.59 -4.43 27.71
N PHE A 450 -11.07 -5.67 27.60
CA PHE A 450 -11.93 -6.17 26.54
C PHE A 450 -13.20 -6.74 27.15
N THR A 451 -14.35 -6.61 26.48
CA THR A 451 -15.58 -7.28 26.89
C THR A 451 -15.88 -8.42 25.92
N SER A 452 -15.89 -9.66 26.40
CA SER A 452 -16.11 -10.82 25.53
C SER A 452 -17.54 -10.83 24.97
N VAL A 453 -17.69 -11.12 23.67
CA VAL A 453 -19.01 -11.34 23.06
C VAL A 453 -19.44 -12.81 23.11
N ASN A 454 -18.48 -13.72 23.32
CA ASN A 454 -18.70 -15.16 23.43
C ASN A 454 -18.21 -15.71 24.79
N ALA A 455 -18.67 -16.91 25.14
CA ALA A 455 -18.02 -17.68 26.19
C ALA A 455 -16.59 -18.05 25.79
N THR A 456 -15.68 -18.15 26.75
CA THR A 456 -14.29 -18.48 26.49
C THR A 456 -13.62 -19.16 27.67
N ASN A 457 -12.63 -20.01 27.40
CA ASN A 457 -11.79 -20.66 28.39
C ASN A 457 -10.30 -20.62 27.98
N SER A 458 -9.94 -19.74 27.06
CA SER A 458 -8.59 -19.58 26.55
C SER A 458 -8.33 -18.15 26.12
N ILE A 459 -7.05 -17.80 26.00
CA ILE A 459 -6.64 -16.51 25.46
C ILE A 459 -5.38 -16.71 24.62
N VAL A 460 -5.33 -16.04 23.47
CA VAL A 460 -4.08 -15.73 22.75
C VAL A 460 -3.88 -14.22 22.84
N VAL A 461 -2.65 -13.78 23.09
CA VAL A 461 -2.28 -12.36 23.13
C VAL A 461 -1.17 -12.13 22.11
N ARG A 462 -1.43 -11.34 21.07
CA ARG A 462 -0.37 -10.82 20.20
C ARG A 462 0.28 -9.64 20.91
N ASN A 463 1.57 -9.76 21.17
CA ASN A 463 2.27 -8.87 22.09
C ASN A 463 3.70 -8.61 21.67
N SER A 464 4.29 -7.55 22.23
CA SER A 464 5.73 -7.31 22.17
C SER A 464 6.27 -6.87 23.52
N ILE A 465 7.30 -7.57 23.99
CA ILE A 465 8.15 -7.16 25.11
C ILE A 465 9.56 -6.86 24.58
N PRO A 466 10.41 -6.13 25.31
CA PRO A 466 11.76 -5.84 24.85
C PRO A 466 12.54 -7.12 24.57
N ASP A 467 13.42 -7.06 23.58
CA ASP A 467 14.48 -8.05 23.42
C ASP A 467 15.47 -7.99 24.61
N ALA A 468 16.23 -9.05 24.80
CA ALA A 468 17.36 -9.03 25.73
C ALA A 468 18.46 -8.08 25.21
N PRO A 469 19.24 -7.43 26.11
CA PRO A 469 20.29 -6.49 25.69
C PRO A 469 21.35 -7.04 24.73
N GLY A 470 21.51 -8.36 24.66
CA GLY A 470 22.43 -9.05 23.74
C GLY A 470 21.76 -9.82 22.61
N GLY A 471 20.43 -9.71 22.47
CA GLY A 471 19.64 -10.57 21.58
C GLY A 471 19.26 -11.91 22.18
N GLY A 472 18.51 -12.71 21.41
CA GLY A 472 18.04 -14.04 21.81
C GLY A 472 16.77 -14.03 22.67
N GLY A 473 16.16 -12.86 22.89
CA GLY A 473 14.91 -12.68 23.61
C GLY A 473 15.00 -12.87 25.13
N GLN A 474 13.89 -12.55 25.77
CA GLN A 474 13.65 -12.72 27.21
C GLN A 474 12.19 -13.10 27.45
N GLU A 475 11.89 -13.54 28.68
CA GLU A 475 10.52 -13.80 29.13
C GLU A 475 10.13 -12.81 30.21
N ALA A 476 8.86 -12.43 30.22
CA ALA A 476 8.25 -11.61 31.27
C ALA A 476 6.79 -11.98 31.46
N SER A 477 6.23 -11.68 32.63
CA SER A 477 4.80 -11.88 32.86
C SER A 477 3.97 -10.64 32.54
N LEU A 478 2.69 -10.84 32.23
CA LEU A 478 1.64 -9.83 32.25
C LEU A 478 0.42 -10.38 32.99
N SER A 479 -0.16 -9.63 33.92
CA SER A 479 -1.33 -10.09 34.67
C SER A 479 -2.61 -10.09 33.83
N LEU A 480 -3.36 -11.17 33.92
CA LEU A 480 -4.72 -11.30 33.39
C LEU A 480 -5.74 -11.24 34.52
N TYR A 481 -6.76 -10.40 34.34
CA TYR A 481 -7.93 -10.29 35.20
C TYR A 481 -9.21 -10.59 34.42
N ALA A 482 -10.23 -11.10 35.11
CA ALA A 482 -11.59 -11.28 34.60
C ALA A 482 -12.58 -10.67 35.61
N ASP A 483 -13.42 -9.74 35.17
CA ASP A 483 -14.35 -8.98 36.02
C ASP A 483 -13.68 -8.32 37.23
N GLY A 484 -12.45 -7.84 37.01
CA GLY A 484 -11.61 -7.21 38.04
C GLY A 484 -10.97 -8.19 39.03
N GLU A 485 -11.21 -9.50 38.92
CA GLU A 485 -10.56 -10.52 39.73
C GLU A 485 -9.32 -11.09 39.00
N PHE A 486 -8.22 -11.25 39.73
CA PHE A 486 -6.99 -11.82 39.18
C PHE A 486 -7.21 -13.28 38.77
N VAL A 487 -6.83 -13.62 37.52
CA VAL A 487 -6.96 -14.97 36.96
C VAL A 487 -5.62 -15.69 37.01
N GLN A 488 -4.63 -15.19 36.26
CA GLN A 488 -3.29 -15.75 36.20
C GLN A 488 -2.28 -14.75 35.63
N LYS A 489 -0.99 -15.06 35.73
CA LYS A 489 0.07 -14.39 34.96
C LYS A 489 0.21 -15.10 33.61
N LEU A 490 0.21 -14.36 32.52
CA LEU A 490 0.57 -14.85 31.20
C LEU A 490 2.08 -14.72 31.00
N THR A 491 2.75 -15.76 30.54
CA THR A 491 4.16 -15.70 30.14
C THR A 491 4.25 -15.17 28.72
N LEU A 492 4.93 -14.04 28.55
CA LEU A 492 5.25 -13.42 27.26
C LEU A 492 6.72 -13.65 26.95
N SER A 493 7.06 -13.74 25.67
CA SER A 493 8.42 -13.99 25.20
C SER A 493 8.79 -13.11 24.01
N SER A 494 10.04 -12.65 23.97
CA SER A 494 10.65 -12.02 22.79
C SER A 494 11.62 -12.93 22.04
N ARG A 495 11.69 -14.22 22.40
CA ARG A 495 12.64 -15.19 21.81
C ARG A 495 12.44 -15.40 20.33
N HIS A 496 11.19 -15.36 19.87
CA HIS A 496 10.81 -15.52 18.48
C HIS A 496 10.23 -14.23 17.94
N SER A 497 10.75 -13.06 18.33
CA SER A 497 10.52 -11.76 17.68
C SER A 497 11.86 -11.04 17.53
N TRP A 498 11.85 -9.77 17.10
CA TRP A 498 13.04 -8.92 16.98
C TRP A 498 14.09 -9.43 15.99
N LEU A 499 13.88 -9.13 14.70
CA LEU A 499 14.89 -9.30 13.67
C LEU A 499 15.55 -7.98 13.31
N TYR A 500 16.88 -7.98 13.28
CA TYR A 500 17.72 -6.80 13.09
C TYR A 500 18.59 -6.90 11.83
N GLY A 501 18.73 -5.81 11.09
CA GLY A 501 19.42 -5.76 9.79
C GLY A 501 18.73 -4.88 8.73
N ASN A 502 18.83 -5.26 7.45
CA ASN A 502 18.15 -4.62 6.33
C ASN A 502 17.04 -5.54 5.80
N THR A 503 15.84 -5.04 5.60
CA THR A 503 14.71 -5.80 5.04
C THR A 503 14.96 -6.29 3.61
N ASP A 504 15.79 -5.59 2.84
CA ASP A 504 16.16 -5.99 1.47
C ASP A 504 17.16 -7.17 1.45
N ASP A 505 17.81 -7.44 2.58
CA ASP A 505 18.67 -8.61 2.79
C ASP A 505 18.07 -9.48 3.91
N PRO A 506 16.93 -10.14 3.63
CA PRO A 506 16.19 -10.93 4.61
C PRO A 506 17.02 -12.05 5.24
N GLU A 507 17.98 -12.58 4.50
CA GLU A 507 18.82 -13.71 4.90
C GLU A 507 20.00 -13.21 5.75
N GLY A 508 20.27 -11.90 5.72
CA GLY A 508 21.16 -11.18 6.62
C GLY A 508 20.49 -10.65 7.88
N LEU A 509 19.17 -10.86 8.08
CA LEU A 509 18.50 -10.50 9.32
C LEU A 509 18.96 -11.42 10.46
N THR A 510 19.27 -10.84 11.61
CA THR A 510 19.78 -11.57 12.78
C THR A 510 18.95 -11.26 14.01
N ASN A 511 18.98 -12.16 15.00
CA ASN A 511 18.41 -11.92 16.32
C ASN A 511 19.43 -11.24 17.27
N THR A 512 20.42 -10.53 16.73
CA THR A 512 21.42 -9.76 17.48
C THR A 512 21.14 -8.27 17.32
N PRO A 513 20.93 -7.51 18.41
CA PRO A 513 20.59 -6.10 18.36
C PRO A 513 21.57 -5.25 17.53
N GLN A 514 21.08 -4.73 16.41
CA GLN A 514 21.84 -3.86 15.49
C GLN A 514 20.91 -3.04 14.59
N GLY A 515 21.15 -1.73 14.46
CA GLY A 515 20.32 -0.88 13.58
C GLY A 515 18.83 -0.92 13.95
N ASP A 516 17.96 -0.89 12.93
CA ASP A 516 16.52 -1.05 13.09
C ASP A 516 16.12 -2.49 13.42
N ALA A 517 14.93 -2.68 13.99
CA ALA A 517 14.30 -3.97 14.23
C ALA A 517 12.98 -4.09 13.45
N ARG A 518 12.57 -5.32 13.18
CA ARG A 518 11.28 -5.68 12.59
C ARG A 518 10.80 -7.03 13.12
N ARG A 519 9.62 -7.48 12.72
CA ARG A 519 8.99 -8.70 13.26
C ARG A 519 8.93 -8.60 14.79
N LEU A 520 8.36 -7.48 15.24
CA LEU A 520 8.42 -6.96 16.61
C LEU A 520 7.47 -7.70 17.54
N PHE A 521 6.42 -8.30 17.00
CA PHE A 521 5.39 -9.00 17.75
C PHE A 521 5.58 -10.53 17.69
N ASP A 522 5.13 -11.18 18.76
CA ASP A 522 4.97 -12.63 18.86
C ASP A 522 3.60 -12.91 19.51
N GLU A 523 3.23 -14.19 19.62
CA GLU A 523 2.00 -14.60 20.29
C GLU A 523 2.26 -15.41 21.55
N SER A 524 1.40 -15.24 22.54
CA SER A 524 1.43 -16.01 23.78
C SER A 524 0.03 -16.51 24.08
N HIS A 525 -0.10 -17.80 24.40
CA HIS A 525 -1.39 -18.45 24.56
C HIS A 525 -1.51 -19.20 25.89
N ALA A 526 -2.73 -19.26 26.43
CA ALA A 526 -3.01 -19.99 27.67
C ALA A 526 -4.44 -20.54 27.69
N LEU A 527 -4.59 -21.76 28.19
CA LEU A 527 -5.88 -22.24 28.70
C LEU A 527 -6.13 -21.65 30.09
N LEU A 528 -7.38 -21.26 30.35
CA LEU A 528 -7.82 -20.72 31.63
C LEU A 528 -8.33 -21.86 32.53
N ALA A 529 -8.31 -21.64 33.85
CA ALA A 529 -8.73 -22.66 34.83
C ALA A 529 -10.24 -22.99 34.76
N GLY A 530 -11.03 -22.15 34.11
CA GLY A 530 -12.47 -22.33 33.91
C GLY A 530 -12.97 -21.57 32.68
N SER A 531 -14.22 -21.83 32.31
CA SER A 531 -14.91 -21.09 31.26
C SER A 531 -15.61 -19.86 31.86
N TYR A 532 -15.53 -18.75 31.12
CA TYR A 532 -16.11 -17.46 31.43
C TYR A 532 -17.24 -17.18 30.44
N PRO A 533 -18.40 -16.67 30.88
CA PRO A 533 -19.53 -16.38 30.00
C PRO A 533 -19.27 -15.17 29.09
N ALA A 534 -20.07 -15.03 28.03
CA ALA A 534 -20.15 -13.78 27.27
C ALA A 534 -20.49 -12.60 28.20
N GLY A 535 -19.90 -11.44 27.91
CA GLY A 535 -20.00 -10.22 28.72
C GLY A 535 -18.95 -10.11 29.83
N THR A 536 -18.05 -11.11 29.97
CA THR A 536 -16.93 -11.04 30.91
C THR A 536 -15.95 -9.98 30.45
N THR A 537 -15.47 -9.15 31.37
CA THR A 537 -14.42 -8.17 31.11
C THR A 537 -13.05 -8.78 31.35
N PHE A 538 -12.23 -8.94 30.30
CA PHE A 538 -10.86 -9.42 30.40
C PHE A 538 -9.89 -8.24 30.37
N ARG A 539 -9.02 -8.14 31.37
CA ARG A 539 -8.03 -7.06 31.46
C ARG A 539 -6.62 -7.62 31.51
N LEU A 540 -5.79 -7.18 30.58
CA LEU A 540 -4.34 -7.35 30.60
C LEU A 540 -3.72 -6.13 31.27
N GLN A 541 -3.08 -6.31 32.42
CA GLN A 541 -2.57 -5.21 33.25
C GLN A 541 -1.10 -5.45 33.63
N ARG A 542 -0.30 -4.38 33.56
CA ARG A 542 1.06 -4.38 34.09
C ARG A 542 1.03 -4.16 35.61
N ASP A 543 1.16 -5.22 36.38
CA ASP A 543 1.28 -5.13 37.83
C ASP A 543 2.72 -4.81 38.29
N ALA A 544 2.91 -4.62 39.59
CA ALA A 544 4.19 -4.22 40.17
C ALA A 544 5.30 -5.28 39.98
N ASP A 545 4.91 -6.54 39.79
CA ASP A 545 5.80 -7.68 39.55
C ASP A 545 5.83 -8.11 38.07
N ASP A 546 5.19 -7.35 37.17
CA ASP A 546 5.37 -7.48 35.71
C ASP A 546 6.56 -6.60 35.27
N THR A 547 7.69 -7.27 35.04
CA THR A 547 9.02 -6.62 35.06
C THR A 547 9.57 -6.19 33.70
N ALA A 548 8.90 -6.46 32.58
CA ALA A 548 9.39 -5.96 31.29
C ALA A 548 9.40 -4.43 31.27
N GLU A 549 10.33 -3.82 30.52
CA GLU A 549 10.43 -2.37 30.43
C GLU A 549 9.14 -1.75 29.87
N PHE A 550 8.58 -2.38 28.86
CA PHE A 550 7.30 -2.06 28.24
C PHE A 550 6.59 -3.34 27.80
N TYR A 551 5.31 -3.19 27.49
CA TYR A 551 4.47 -4.20 26.87
C TYR A 551 3.68 -3.52 25.75
N TYR A 552 3.74 -4.01 24.52
CA TYR A 552 2.74 -3.68 23.52
C TYR A 552 1.72 -4.81 23.51
N VAL A 553 0.44 -4.45 23.63
CA VAL A 553 -0.69 -5.34 23.42
C VAL A 553 -1.34 -4.89 22.12
N ASP A 554 -1.34 -5.79 21.15
CA ASP A 554 -1.92 -5.56 19.82
C ASP A 554 -3.37 -6.03 19.80
N LEU A 555 -3.57 -7.33 20.04
CA LEU A 555 -4.89 -7.95 20.06
C LEU A 555 -4.95 -9.15 20.99
N ILE A 556 -6.17 -9.61 21.25
CA ILE A 556 -6.43 -10.91 21.87
C ILE A 556 -7.38 -11.77 21.04
N ASP A 557 -7.13 -13.09 21.00
CA ASP A 557 -8.11 -14.08 20.52
C ASP A 557 -8.73 -14.78 21.75
N LEU A 558 -10.07 -14.83 21.82
CA LEU A 558 -10.80 -15.59 22.85
C LEU A 558 -11.58 -16.75 22.23
N GLU A 559 -11.25 -17.98 22.64
CA GLU A 559 -11.85 -19.23 22.16
C GLU A 559 -12.49 -20.01 23.32
N GLU A 560 -13.66 -20.63 23.09
CA GLU A 560 -14.18 -21.68 23.98
C GLU A 560 -13.63 -23.03 23.48
N VAL A 561 -12.46 -23.40 23.99
CA VAL A 561 -11.75 -24.62 23.58
C VAL A 561 -12.47 -25.84 24.12
N ALA A 562 -12.76 -26.80 23.24
CA ALA A 562 -13.38 -28.06 23.63
C ALA A 562 -12.45 -28.89 24.53
N ALA A 563 -13.02 -29.77 25.35
CA ALA A 563 -12.25 -30.76 26.09
C ALA A 563 -11.42 -31.66 25.13
N PRO A 564 -10.26 -32.20 25.57
CA PRO A 564 -9.43 -33.05 24.73
C PRO A 564 -10.21 -34.21 24.12
N LEU A 565 -10.01 -34.46 22.82
CA LEU A 565 -10.66 -35.57 22.13
C LEU A 565 -10.22 -36.92 22.74
N PRO A 566 -11.12 -37.90 22.86
CA PRO A 566 -10.75 -39.25 23.29
C PRO A 566 -10.04 -40.00 22.16
N GLN A 567 -9.16 -40.95 22.54
CA GLN A 567 -8.50 -41.85 21.60
C GLN A 567 -9.53 -42.58 20.70
N PRO A 568 -9.44 -42.43 19.37
CA PRO A 568 -10.31 -43.16 18.46
C PRO A 568 -10.08 -44.68 18.54
N ALA A 569 -11.15 -45.45 18.31
CA ALA A 569 -11.04 -46.91 18.25
C ALA A 569 -10.12 -47.33 17.09
N GLY A 570 -9.18 -48.24 17.37
CA GLY A 570 -8.20 -48.73 16.40
C GLY A 570 -6.86 -48.02 16.43
N CYS A 571 -6.81 -46.77 16.92
CA CYS A 571 -5.52 -46.08 17.05
C CYS A 571 -4.72 -46.58 18.24
N THR A 572 -3.39 -46.55 18.12
CA THR A 572 -2.44 -46.92 19.17
C THR A 572 -1.71 -45.67 19.67
N SER A 573 -1.57 -45.51 20.98
CA SER A 573 -0.97 -44.31 21.55
C SER A 573 0.55 -44.29 21.42
N ILE A 574 1.15 -43.13 21.14
CA ILE A 574 2.62 -42.94 21.21
C ILE A 574 3.21 -43.29 22.59
N THR A 575 2.39 -43.28 23.65
CA THR A 575 2.83 -43.70 25.01
C THR A 575 3.10 -45.21 25.10
N GLU A 576 2.47 -46.02 24.23
CA GLU A 576 2.75 -47.46 24.12
C GLU A 576 4.12 -47.71 23.46
N PHE A 577 4.63 -46.74 22.72
CA PHE A 577 5.98 -46.73 22.14
C PHE A 577 7.02 -46.06 23.04
N GLY A 578 6.62 -45.61 24.23
CA GLY A 578 7.51 -45.10 25.27
C GLY A 578 7.58 -43.58 25.39
N ALA A 579 6.77 -42.82 24.65
CA ALA A 579 6.66 -41.37 24.84
C ALA A 579 6.05 -41.05 26.21
N VAL A 580 6.51 -39.96 26.85
CA VAL A 580 5.99 -39.50 28.15
C VAL A 580 5.66 -38.01 28.07
N PRO A 581 4.40 -37.59 28.26
CA PRO A 581 4.03 -36.19 28.12
C PRO A 581 4.64 -35.35 29.25
N ASP A 582 4.95 -34.10 28.93
CA ASP A 582 5.30 -33.03 29.89
C ASP A 582 6.55 -33.30 30.75
N ASP A 583 7.42 -34.23 30.37
CA ASP A 583 8.62 -34.58 31.15
C ASP A 583 9.91 -33.85 30.70
N GLY A 584 9.83 -33.13 29.57
CA GLY A 584 10.93 -32.36 28.98
C GLY A 584 11.99 -33.19 28.26
N LEU A 585 11.83 -34.51 28.19
CA LEU A 585 12.71 -35.44 27.50
C LEU A 585 12.28 -35.61 26.04
N ASP A 586 13.24 -36.00 25.19
CA ASP A 586 13.00 -36.20 23.76
C ASP A 586 12.18 -37.47 23.49
N ASP A 587 11.01 -37.31 22.88
CA ASP A 587 10.05 -38.35 22.50
C ASP A 587 10.20 -38.80 21.03
N THR A 588 11.12 -38.20 20.27
CA THR A 588 11.27 -38.42 18.81
C THR A 588 11.28 -39.91 18.45
N ALA A 589 12.04 -40.72 19.18
CA ALA A 589 12.17 -42.15 18.88
C ALA A 589 10.84 -42.91 19.04
N ALA A 590 10.02 -42.55 20.04
CA ALA A 590 8.72 -43.17 20.25
C ALA A 590 7.70 -42.72 19.20
N ILE A 591 7.72 -41.43 18.83
CA ILE A 591 6.87 -40.88 17.77
C ILE A 591 7.22 -41.56 16.43
N GLN A 592 8.50 -41.63 16.08
CA GLN A 592 8.99 -42.28 14.87
C GLN A 592 8.58 -43.76 14.83
N ALA A 593 8.73 -44.49 15.94
CA ALA A 593 8.35 -45.90 16.01
C ALA A 593 6.84 -46.12 15.80
N ALA A 594 6.00 -45.26 16.38
CA ALA A 594 4.55 -45.34 16.18
C ALA A 594 4.16 -45.06 14.72
N VAL A 595 4.76 -44.03 14.10
CA VAL A 595 4.52 -43.68 12.70
C VAL A 595 5.02 -44.77 11.75
N THR A 596 6.18 -45.35 12.00
CA THR A 596 6.68 -46.50 11.23
C THR A 596 5.75 -47.71 11.36
N ALA A 597 5.26 -48.03 12.56
CA ALA A 597 4.33 -49.15 12.76
C ALA A 597 3.02 -48.99 11.98
N ASP A 598 2.52 -47.76 11.88
CA ASP A 598 1.32 -47.46 11.08
C ASP A 598 1.59 -47.60 9.59
N GLN A 599 2.69 -47.00 9.10
CA GLN A 599 3.16 -47.11 7.73
C GLN A 599 3.40 -48.57 7.28
N GLU A 600 3.83 -49.43 8.20
CA GLU A 600 4.05 -50.87 7.95
C GLU A 600 2.77 -51.72 8.09
N GLY A 601 1.66 -51.11 8.51
CA GLY A 601 0.35 -51.77 8.70
C GLY A 601 0.29 -52.64 9.96
N GLU A 602 1.14 -52.38 10.95
CA GLU A 602 1.12 -53.05 12.27
C GLU A 602 0.05 -52.48 13.19
N ILE A 603 -0.28 -51.20 13.03
CA ILE A 603 -1.39 -50.50 13.69
C ILE A 603 -2.25 -49.79 12.63
N ASP A 604 -3.50 -49.44 12.98
CA ASP A 604 -4.45 -48.80 12.04
C ASP A 604 -4.36 -47.26 12.04
N CYS A 605 -3.83 -46.67 13.10
CA CYS A 605 -3.55 -45.24 13.23
C CYS A 605 -2.69 -44.92 14.47
N VAL A 606 -1.96 -43.81 14.41
CA VAL A 606 -1.22 -43.22 15.53
C VAL A 606 -2.12 -42.25 16.32
N TRP A 607 -2.13 -42.40 17.65
CA TRP A 607 -2.81 -41.48 18.57
C TRP A 607 -1.81 -40.68 19.43
N VAL A 608 -1.93 -39.36 19.38
CA VAL A 608 -1.19 -38.42 20.23
C VAL A 608 -2.14 -37.93 21.33
N PRO A 609 -1.98 -38.36 22.60
CA PRO A 609 -2.82 -37.88 23.68
C PRO A 609 -2.53 -36.40 24.00
N ALA A 610 -3.37 -35.82 24.87
CA ALA A 610 -3.11 -34.52 25.45
C ALA A 610 -1.78 -34.52 26.23
N GLY A 611 -0.98 -33.47 26.04
CA GLY A 611 0.35 -33.28 26.60
C GLY A 611 1.27 -32.54 25.64
N GLN A 612 2.39 -32.05 26.17
CA GLN A 612 3.51 -31.54 25.38
C GLN A 612 4.53 -32.66 25.18
N TRP A 613 4.99 -32.81 23.93
CA TRP A 613 5.86 -33.90 23.48
C TRP A 613 7.07 -33.31 22.77
N ARG A 614 8.26 -33.60 23.27
CA ARG A 614 9.47 -32.99 22.71
C ARG A 614 9.91 -33.78 21.48
N GLN A 615 10.02 -33.11 20.35
CA GLN A 615 10.47 -33.69 19.08
C GLN A 615 11.72 -32.97 18.60
N GLU A 616 12.87 -33.64 18.62
CA GLU A 616 14.17 -33.08 18.23
C GLU A 616 14.70 -33.61 16.90
N GLN A 617 14.00 -34.54 16.24
CA GLN A 617 14.24 -34.87 14.82
C GLN A 617 12.92 -34.98 14.04
N LYS A 618 12.98 -34.57 12.77
CA LYS A 618 11.92 -34.75 11.77
C LYS A 618 11.48 -36.22 11.69
N ILE A 619 10.17 -36.46 11.66
CA ILE A 619 9.63 -37.80 11.43
C ILE A 619 9.58 -38.07 9.93
N LEU A 620 10.25 -39.13 9.50
CA LEU A 620 10.43 -39.48 8.09
C LEU A 620 10.67 -41.00 7.92
N THR A 621 10.64 -41.51 6.70
CA THR A 621 10.94 -42.93 6.41
C THR A 621 12.45 -43.13 6.31
N ASP A 622 12.99 -44.18 6.93
CA ASP A 622 14.40 -44.54 6.76
C ASP A 622 14.75 -44.78 5.28
N ASP A 623 15.83 -44.19 4.75
CA ASP A 623 16.27 -44.46 3.37
C ASP A 623 17.03 -45.79 3.34
N PRO A 624 16.44 -46.89 2.82
CA PRO A 624 17.09 -48.20 2.85
C PRO A 624 18.36 -48.28 1.99
N LEU A 625 18.63 -47.27 1.15
CA LEU A 625 19.81 -47.23 0.28
C LEU A 625 20.88 -46.24 0.75
N ASP A 626 20.66 -45.48 1.83
CA ASP A 626 21.60 -44.48 2.36
C ASP A 626 22.19 -43.58 1.26
N ARG A 627 21.36 -43.03 0.36
CA ARG A 627 21.83 -42.43 -0.92
C ARG A 627 22.61 -41.12 -0.75
N GLY A 628 22.61 -40.53 0.44
CA GLY A 628 23.21 -39.22 0.68
C GLY A 628 23.54 -38.99 2.16
N PRO A 629 24.12 -37.82 2.46
CA PRO A 629 24.42 -37.43 3.84
C PRO A 629 23.17 -37.10 4.67
N HIS A 630 22.02 -36.90 4.00
CA HIS A 630 20.73 -36.60 4.62
C HIS A 630 19.67 -37.58 4.10
N ASN A 631 18.73 -37.97 4.95
CA ASN A 631 17.55 -38.75 4.62
C ASN A 631 16.41 -37.81 4.23
N GLN A 632 15.83 -38.05 3.05
CA GLN A 632 14.80 -37.22 2.43
C GLN A 632 13.68 -38.09 1.81
N VAL A 633 13.43 -39.26 2.41
CA VAL A 633 12.32 -40.15 2.08
C VAL A 633 11.18 -39.87 3.06
N GLY A 634 10.08 -39.30 2.57
CA GLY A 634 8.94 -38.94 3.41
C GLY A 634 8.16 -40.15 3.89
N ILE A 635 7.34 -39.95 4.92
CA ILE A 635 6.35 -40.94 5.36
C ILE A 635 5.23 -41.08 4.33
N ARG A 636 4.60 -42.25 4.32
CA ARG A 636 3.46 -42.55 3.47
C ARG A 636 2.50 -43.51 4.13
N ASP A 637 1.24 -43.49 3.68
CA ASP A 637 0.21 -44.40 4.16
C ASP A 637 0.01 -44.32 5.69
N VAL A 638 0.18 -43.12 6.26
CA VAL A 638 0.11 -42.88 7.72
C VAL A 638 -1.16 -42.12 8.09
N THR A 639 -1.86 -42.53 9.13
CA THR A 639 -2.89 -41.76 9.83
C THR A 639 -2.45 -41.42 11.25
N LEU A 640 -2.26 -40.13 11.54
CA LEU A 640 -1.93 -39.60 12.87
C LEU A 640 -3.02 -38.63 13.34
N ARG A 641 -3.49 -38.80 14.57
CA ARG A 641 -4.52 -37.95 15.18
C ARG A 641 -4.15 -37.53 16.59
N GLY A 642 -4.35 -36.26 16.91
CA GLY A 642 -4.19 -35.71 18.25
C GLY A 642 -5.50 -35.46 18.99
N ALA A 643 -5.38 -34.97 20.22
CA ALA A 643 -6.49 -34.63 21.09
C ALA A 643 -7.06 -33.22 20.86
N GLY A 644 -6.59 -32.51 19.83
CA GLY A 644 -6.90 -31.10 19.53
C GLY A 644 -5.64 -30.23 19.58
N MET A 645 -5.58 -29.16 18.77
CA MET A 645 -4.39 -28.28 18.68
C MET A 645 -3.93 -27.72 20.04
N TRP A 646 -4.89 -27.37 20.91
CA TRP A 646 -4.61 -26.86 22.26
C TRP A 646 -4.09 -27.94 23.22
N HIS A 647 -4.25 -29.21 22.89
CA HIS A 647 -4.03 -30.34 23.81
C HIS A 647 -2.83 -31.21 23.41
N SER A 648 -2.62 -31.49 22.13
CA SER A 648 -1.54 -32.36 21.65
C SER A 648 -0.46 -31.55 20.94
N GLN A 649 0.60 -31.22 21.66
CA GLN A 649 1.58 -30.23 21.20
C GLN A 649 2.96 -30.88 21.03
N PHE A 650 3.48 -30.89 19.81
CA PHE A 650 4.88 -31.17 19.55
C PHE A 650 5.71 -29.90 19.68
N TYR A 651 6.88 -29.97 20.30
CA TYR A 651 7.79 -28.83 20.38
C TYR A 651 9.26 -29.25 20.31
N THR A 652 10.12 -28.33 19.88
CA THR A 652 11.59 -28.50 19.91
C THR A 652 12.23 -27.38 20.71
N LEU A 653 13.36 -27.68 21.38
CA LEU A 653 14.19 -26.64 22.02
C LEU A 653 15.45 -26.32 21.24
N THR A 654 15.82 -27.19 20.28
CA THR A 654 17.06 -27.08 19.53
C THR A 654 16.80 -26.34 18.23
N PRO A 655 17.45 -25.18 17.98
CA PRO A 655 17.32 -24.47 16.71
C PRO A 655 17.69 -25.40 15.53
N PRO A 656 16.97 -25.35 14.40
CA PRO A 656 17.16 -26.36 13.33
C PRO A 656 18.55 -26.39 12.72
N HIS A 657 19.18 -25.22 12.56
CA HIS A 657 20.56 -25.11 12.10
C HIS A 657 21.61 -25.64 13.10
N GLU A 658 21.22 -25.94 14.34
CA GLU A 658 22.09 -26.50 15.39
C GLU A 658 21.81 -27.97 15.71
N ALA A 659 20.63 -28.49 15.32
CA ALA A 659 20.16 -29.81 15.75
C ALA A 659 21.13 -30.96 15.39
N GLY A 660 21.76 -30.88 14.22
CA GLY A 660 22.56 -31.97 13.67
C GLY A 660 21.74 -33.26 13.46
N GLY A 661 22.13 -34.11 12.53
CA GLY A 661 21.46 -35.41 12.35
C GLY A 661 21.21 -35.77 10.90
N ILE A 662 20.18 -36.59 10.69
CA ILE A 662 19.88 -37.20 9.39
C ILE A 662 19.11 -36.28 8.45
N ASN A 663 18.54 -35.17 8.93
CA ASN A 663 17.67 -34.33 8.10
C ASN A 663 18.48 -33.33 7.28
N HIS A 664 17.89 -32.88 6.17
CA HIS A 664 18.49 -31.80 5.40
C HIS A 664 18.48 -30.49 6.23
N PRO A 665 19.56 -29.69 6.25
CA PRO A 665 19.63 -28.45 7.05
C PRO A 665 18.48 -27.47 6.80
N HIS A 666 18.03 -27.34 5.54
CA HIS A 666 16.86 -26.52 5.16
C HIS A 666 15.52 -27.03 5.74
N GLU A 667 15.35 -28.35 5.84
CA GLU A 667 14.08 -28.97 6.31
C GLU A 667 13.96 -28.95 7.83
N GLY A 668 15.08 -28.99 8.54
CA GLY A 668 15.14 -28.88 9.99
C GLY A 668 14.82 -30.17 10.75
N ASN A 669 14.54 -30.03 12.04
CA ASN A 669 14.57 -31.12 13.01
C ASN A 669 13.22 -31.38 13.71
N PHE A 670 12.11 -30.84 13.22
CA PHE A 670 10.80 -31.01 13.84
C PHE A 670 9.70 -31.15 12.78
N GLY A 671 8.54 -31.69 13.18
CA GLY A 671 7.43 -31.97 12.27
C GLY A 671 7.64 -33.20 11.38
N PHE A 672 7.11 -33.20 10.16
CA PHE A 672 6.97 -34.41 9.32
C PHE A 672 7.44 -34.19 7.89
N ASP A 673 8.20 -35.14 7.34
CA ASP A 673 8.50 -35.22 5.89
C ASP A 673 7.52 -36.21 5.26
N ILE A 674 6.79 -35.83 4.20
CA ILE A 674 5.62 -36.56 3.69
C ILE A 674 5.78 -36.84 2.19
N ASP A 675 5.64 -38.11 1.80
CA ASP A 675 5.68 -38.54 0.41
C ASP A 675 4.28 -38.72 -0.21
N ALA A 676 3.35 -39.42 0.46
CA ALA A 676 2.01 -39.71 -0.10
C ALA A 676 1.01 -40.21 0.94
N ASN A 677 -0.28 -40.22 0.59
CA ASN A 677 -1.38 -40.87 1.31
C ASN A 677 -1.31 -40.73 2.84
N THR A 678 -0.99 -39.54 3.34
CA THR A 678 -0.82 -39.28 4.77
C THR A 678 -1.96 -38.42 5.32
N GLN A 679 -2.48 -38.77 6.49
CA GLN A 679 -3.55 -38.05 7.17
C GLN A 679 -3.06 -37.61 8.55
N ILE A 680 -2.97 -36.30 8.78
CA ILE A 680 -2.56 -35.74 10.07
C ILE A 680 -3.66 -34.79 10.55
N SER A 681 -4.13 -34.97 11.79
CA SER A 681 -5.09 -34.03 12.36
C SER A 681 -4.96 -33.76 13.85
N ASP A 682 -5.48 -32.60 14.26
CA ASP A 682 -5.78 -32.24 15.65
C ASP A 682 -4.54 -32.15 16.56
N ILE A 683 -3.44 -31.59 16.03
CA ILE A 683 -2.16 -31.40 16.73
C ILE A 683 -1.63 -29.98 16.59
N ALA A 684 -0.68 -29.59 17.44
CA ALA A 684 0.16 -28.41 17.24
C ALA A 684 1.63 -28.80 17.07
N ILE A 685 2.39 -27.99 16.33
CA ILE A 685 3.82 -28.11 16.08
C ILE A 685 4.48 -26.75 16.35
N PHE A 686 5.21 -26.65 17.46
CA PHE A 686 5.93 -25.44 17.84
C PHE A 686 7.43 -25.60 17.56
N GLY A 687 7.89 -24.89 16.54
CA GLY A 687 9.30 -24.84 16.15
C GLY A 687 10.15 -24.05 17.15
N SER A 688 11.45 -24.03 16.87
CA SER A 688 12.47 -23.30 17.64
C SER A 688 13.20 -22.26 16.79
N GLY A 689 12.63 -21.91 15.63
CA GLY A 689 13.23 -20.99 14.67
C GLY A 689 13.45 -19.60 15.26
N THR A 690 14.60 -19.01 14.96
CA THR A 690 15.03 -17.66 15.37
C THR A 690 15.58 -16.83 14.21
N ILE A 691 15.65 -17.43 13.03
CA ILE A 691 16.21 -16.85 11.81
C ILE A 691 15.42 -17.34 10.60
N ARG A 692 15.40 -16.53 9.54
CA ARG A 692 14.96 -16.97 8.22
C ARG A 692 16.07 -17.75 7.50
N GLY A 693 17.25 -17.15 7.42
CA GLY A 693 18.46 -17.74 6.85
C GLY A 693 19.72 -17.22 7.55
N GLY A 694 20.88 -17.78 7.22
CA GLY A 694 22.17 -17.36 7.77
C GLY A 694 23.38 -18.00 7.07
N ASP A 695 24.57 -17.64 7.56
CA ASP A 695 25.86 -18.08 7.02
C ASP A 695 25.93 -19.61 6.86
N GLY A 696 26.50 -20.07 5.74
CA GLY A 696 26.72 -21.49 5.49
C GLY A 696 25.44 -22.29 5.19
N GLY A 697 24.31 -21.63 4.93
CA GLY A 697 23.03 -22.28 4.63
C GLY A 697 22.23 -22.66 5.88
N ALA A 698 22.46 -21.96 6.99
CA ALA A 698 21.66 -22.11 8.21
C ALA A 698 20.23 -21.61 7.98
N GLU A 699 19.22 -22.36 8.42
CA GLU A 699 17.81 -22.00 8.28
C GLU A 699 16.98 -22.36 9.52
N GLY A 700 15.77 -21.81 9.61
CA GLY A 700 14.83 -21.99 10.72
C GLY A 700 13.93 -23.23 10.63
N GLY A 701 14.17 -24.15 9.69
CA GLY A 701 13.43 -25.42 9.52
C GLY A 701 12.00 -25.29 9.00
N VAL A 702 11.42 -26.40 8.53
CA VAL A 702 10.06 -26.44 7.96
C VAL A 702 9.16 -27.32 8.82
N GLY A 703 7.92 -26.91 9.08
CA GLY A 703 6.95 -27.72 9.84
C GLY A 703 6.59 -29.01 9.11
N LEU A 704 6.02 -28.89 7.90
CA LEU A 704 5.69 -30.03 7.03
C LEU A 704 6.36 -29.84 5.67
N ASN A 705 7.09 -30.83 5.18
CA ASN A 705 7.70 -30.76 3.85
C ASN A 705 7.66 -32.10 3.15
N GLY A 706 8.03 -32.12 1.87
CA GLY A 706 8.13 -33.34 1.09
C GLY A 706 7.34 -33.25 -0.20
N ARG A 707 6.96 -34.41 -0.75
CA ARG A 707 6.30 -34.51 -2.06
C ARG A 707 4.77 -34.49 -1.95
N PHE A 708 4.23 -34.92 -0.81
CA PHE A 708 2.81 -35.02 -0.46
C PHE A 708 1.95 -35.95 -1.35
N GLY A 709 2.29 -36.19 -2.61
CA GLY A 709 1.68 -37.21 -3.47
C GLY A 709 0.16 -37.15 -3.54
N GLU A 710 -0.47 -38.28 -3.86
CA GLU A 710 -1.92 -38.43 -3.86
C GLU A 710 -2.46 -38.83 -2.47
N GLY A 711 -3.69 -38.42 -2.16
CA GLY A 711 -4.43 -38.90 -0.98
C GLY A 711 -4.06 -38.26 0.35
N THR A 712 -3.10 -37.33 0.37
CA THR A 712 -2.68 -36.64 1.59
C THR A 712 -3.69 -35.57 2.02
N ARG A 713 -4.03 -35.55 3.32
CA ARG A 713 -5.01 -34.64 3.93
C ARG A 713 -4.54 -34.21 5.30
N ILE A 714 -4.38 -32.93 5.54
CA ILE A 714 -3.92 -32.38 6.80
C ILE A 714 -4.99 -31.42 7.32
N ALA A 715 -5.48 -31.64 8.53
CA ALA A 715 -6.59 -30.87 9.06
C ALA A 715 -6.40 -30.48 10.52
N ASN A 716 -6.84 -29.30 10.91
CA ASN A 716 -6.78 -28.85 12.30
C ASN A 716 -5.36 -28.93 12.88
N VAL A 717 -4.37 -28.36 12.18
CA VAL A 717 -2.99 -28.29 12.65
C VAL A 717 -2.57 -26.85 12.90
N TRP A 718 -2.00 -26.60 14.08
CA TRP A 718 -1.40 -25.31 14.44
C TRP A 718 0.14 -25.39 14.34
N ILE A 719 0.77 -24.54 13.53
CA ILE A 719 2.23 -24.48 13.39
C ILE A 719 2.72 -23.07 13.75
N GLU A 720 3.72 -22.98 14.63
CA GLU A 720 4.42 -21.73 14.93
C GLU A 720 5.94 -21.86 14.90
N HIS A 721 6.61 -20.72 14.78
CA HIS A 721 8.07 -20.57 14.94
C HIS A 721 8.91 -21.52 14.06
N ALA A 722 8.37 -21.86 12.89
CA ALA A 722 9.08 -22.50 11.80
C ALA A 722 9.62 -21.43 10.82
N ASN A 723 10.62 -21.77 10.02
CA ASN A 723 10.94 -20.95 8.85
C ASN A 723 9.75 -20.94 7.91
N VAL A 724 9.37 -22.11 7.40
CA VAL A 724 8.17 -22.29 6.57
C VAL A 724 7.19 -23.20 7.30
N GLY A 725 5.90 -22.87 7.27
CA GLY A 725 4.87 -23.76 7.83
C GLY A 725 4.79 -25.07 7.05
N VAL A 726 4.55 -24.96 5.74
CA VAL A 726 4.45 -26.09 4.81
C VAL A 726 5.16 -25.80 3.48
N TRP A 727 6.03 -26.71 3.07
CA TRP A 727 6.66 -26.72 1.73
C TRP A 727 6.26 -27.97 0.96
N ALA A 728 5.22 -27.85 0.11
CA ALA A 728 4.64 -28.97 -0.62
C ALA A 728 5.24 -29.08 -2.03
N GLY A 729 6.28 -29.89 -2.15
CA GLY A 729 6.98 -30.17 -3.39
C GLY A 729 8.46 -30.39 -3.15
N ARG A 730 9.09 -31.11 -4.07
CA ARG A 730 10.51 -31.42 -4.02
C ARG A 730 11.07 -31.47 -5.43
N ASP A 731 12.28 -30.97 -5.62
CA ASP A 731 12.93 -31.02 -6.92
C ASP A 731 13.06 -32.46 -7.43
N HIS A 732 12.77 -32.66 -8.72
CA HIS A 732 12.93 -33.97 -9.37
C HIS A 732 14.36 -34.51 -9.24
N SER A 733 15.37 -33.63 -9.17
CA SER A 733 16.78 -34.00 -9.02
C SER A 733 17.14 -34.59 -7.66
N ASN A 734 16.28 -34.46 -6.63
CA ASN A 734 16.55 -34.98 -5.29
C ASN A 734 16.67 -36.51 -5.28
N ILE A 735 15.56 -37.22 -5.52
CA ILE A 735 15.49 -38.68 -5.69
C ILE A 735 14.47 -38.95 -6.82
N PRO A 736 14.92 -39.04 -8.08
CA PRO A 736 14.04 -39.17 -9.25
C PRO A 736 13.07 -40.35 -9.18
N GLU A 737 13.46 -41.45 -8.53
CA GLU A 737 12.63 -42.65 -8.41
C GLU A 737 11.41 -42.46 -7.51
N LEU A 738 11.44 -41.41 -6.67
CA LEU A 738 10.34 -41.04 -5.78
C LEU A 738 9.55 -39.85 -6.33
N TRP A 739 9.73 -39.45 -7.59
CA TRP A 739 8.91 -38.39 -8.20
C TRP A 739 7.42 -38.69 -8.03
N GLY A 740 6.70 -37.74 -7.46
CA GLY A 740 5.30 -37.90 -7.07
C GLY A 740 4.78 -36.62 -6.45
N PRO A 741 4.61 -35.54 -7.24
CA PRO A 741 4.14 -34.26 -6.74
C PRO A 741 2.74 -34.40 -6.13
N ALA A 742 2.37 -33.44 -5.29
CA ALA A 742 1.05 -33.39 -4.69
C ALA A 742 -0.05 -33.34 -5.76
N ASP A 743 -1.04 -34.22 -5.66
CA ASP A 743 -2.24 -34.18 -6.50
C ASP A 743 -3.48 -34.45 -5.63
N GLY A 744 -4.37 -33.46 -5.54
CA GLY A 744 -5.53 -33.52 -4.66
C GLY A 744 -5.21 -33.35 -3.17
N LEU A 745 -4.08 -32.73 -2.83
CA LEU A 745 -3.67 -32.43 -1.46
C LEU A 745 -4.65 -31.45 -0.81
N GLN A 746 -5.02 -31.70 0.45
CA GLN A 746 -5.98 -30.87 1.19
C GLN A 746 -5.41 -30.42 2.52
N PHE A 747 -5.39 -29.11 2.74
CA PHE A 747 -5.21 -28.47 4.03
C PHE A 747 -6.50 -27.80 4.46
N SER A 748 -6.93 -28.02 5.70
CA SER A 748 -8.17 -27.42 6.22
C SER A 748 -8.08 -27.08 7.71
N GLY A 749 -8.58 -25.93 8.15
CA GLY A 749 -8.54 -25.59 9.59
C GLY A 749 -7.12 -25.36 10.11
N MET A 750 -6.20 -24.89 9.27
CA MET A 750 -4.80 -24.67 9.69
C MET A 750 -4.69 -23.37 10.50
N ARG A 751 -3.81 -23.34 11.50
CA ARG A 751 -3.33 -22.10 12.14
C ARG A 751 -1.83 -21.99 11.89
N ILE A 752 -1.38 -21.16 10.96
CA ILE A 752 0.06 -20.99 10.66
C ILE A 752 0.48 -19.60 11.12
N ARG A 753 1.29 -19.53 12.18
CA ARG A 753 1.60 -18.25 12.83
C ARG A 753 3.09 -18.04 13.04
N ASN A 754 3.52 -16.79 13.02
CA ASN A 754 4.87 -16.36 13.43
C ASN A 754 6.02 -17.05 12.67
N THR A 755 5.84 -17.37 11.39
CA THR A 755 6.87 -18.00 10.55
C THR A 755 7.92 -16.98 10.08
N TYR A 756 9.11 -17.46 9.71
CA TYR A 756 10.20 -16.59 9.20
C TYR A 756 10.21 -16.44 7.67
N ALA A 757 9.48 -17.30 6.97
CA ALA A 757 9.21 -17.29 5.54
C ALA A 757 7.74 -17.68 5.33
N ASP A 758 7.44 -18.41 4.25
CA ASP A 758 6.09 -18.72 3.80
C ASP A 758 5.23 -19.45 4.85
N GLY A 759 3.92 -19.25 4.77
CA GLY A 759 2.97 -20.09 5.51
C GLY A 759 2.83 -21.47 4.86
N ILE A 760 2.25 -21.53 3.65
CA ILE A 760 2.10 -22.75 2.84
C ILE A 760 2.48 -22.44 1.39
N ASN A 761 3.47 -23.16 0.85
CA ASN A 761 3.88 -23.04 -0.55
C ASN A 761 3.64 -24.36 -1.32
N PHE A 762 2.87 -24.29 -2.39
CA PHE A 762 2.65 -25.37 -3.37
C PHE A 762 3.63 -25.22 -4.53
N THR A 763 4.55 -26.16 -4.67
CA THR A 763 5.62 -26.11 -5.68
C THR A 763 5.81 -27.42 -6.43
N ASN A 764 6.71 -27.42 -7.42
CA ASN A 764 7.19 -28.59 -8.16
C ASN A 764 6.07 -29.48 -8.74
N GLY A 765 5.08 -28.88 -9.41
CA GLY A 765 4.01 -29.62 -10.08
C GLY A 765 2.80 -29.95 -9.21
N THR A 766 2.74 -29.42 -7.97
CA THR A 766 1.55 -29.53 -7.11
C THR A 766 0.29 -29.11 -7.86
N SER A 767 -0.71 -29.99 -7.88
CA SER A 767 -1.91 -29.84 -8.71
C SER A 767 -3.20 -30.24 -7.99
N ASN A 768 -4.32 -29.67 -8.42
CA ASN A 768 -5.68 -29.92 -7.90
C ASN A 768 -5.77 -29.86 -6.37
N SER A 769 -4.90 -29.07 -5.74
CA SER A 769 -4.71 -29.06 -4.28
C SER A 769 -5.33 -27.83 -3.65
N GLN A 770 -5.68 -27.89 -2.37
CA GLN A 770 -6.41 -26.82 -1.72
C GLN A 770 -5.93 -26.50 -0.30
N VAL A 771 -5.99 -25.22 0.05
CA VAL A 771 -5.95 -24.72 1.43
C VAL A 771 -7.27 -24.01 1.70
N THR A 772 -8.00 -24.49 2.70
CA THR A 772 -9.31 -23.94 3.04
C THR A 772 -9.50 -23.68 4.51
N ASP A 773 -10.36 -22.74 4.87
CA ASP A 773 -10.80 -22.51 6.25
C ASP A 773 -9.64 -22.36 7.23
N SER A 774 -8.59 -21.64 6.83
CA SER A 774 -7.33 -21.56 7.56
C SER A 774 -6.98 -20.12 7.96
N HIS A 775 -6.34 -19.97 9.12
CA HIS A 775 -5.84 -18.72 9.66
C HIS A 775 -4.32 -18.65 9.55
N LEU A 776 -3.82 -17.57 8.97
CA LEU A 776 -2.39 -17.30 8.86
C LEU A 776 -2.10 -15.91 9.41
N ARG A 777 -1.15 -15.79 10.34
CA ARG A 777 -0.81 -14.51 10.97
C ARG A 777 0.70 -14.34 11.19
N THR A 778 1.26 -13.18 10.87
CA THR A 778 2.69 -12.90 11.07
C THR A 778 3.62 -13.85 10.28
N THR A 779 3.29 -14.15 9.01
CA THR A 779 4.19 -14.93 8.13
C THR A 779 5.34 -14.07 7.61
N GLY A 780 6.50 -14.70 7.35
CA GLY A 780 7.73 -13.99 6.98
C GLY A 780 8.11 -13.98 5.52
N ASP A 781 7.21 -14.50 4.72
CA ASP A 781 7.10 -14.33 3.28
C ASP A 781 5.62 -14.56 2.94
N ASP A 782 5.32 -14.93 1.70
CA ASP A 782 3.97 -15.26 1.24
C ASP A 782 3.21 -16.16 2.22
N ALA A 783 2.07 -15.71 2.74
CA ALA A 783 1.30 -16.55 3.65
C ALA A 783 0.81 -17.82 2.92
N LEU A 784 0.32 -17.66 1.69
CA LEU A 784 -0.04 -18.77 0.80
C LEU A 784 0.56 -18.54 -0.59
N ALA A 785 1.26 -19.53 -1.13
CA ALA A 785 1.92 -19.41 -2.42
C ALA A 785 1.68 -20.64 -3.32
N VAL A 786 1.52 -20.39 -4.62
CA VAL A 786 1.77 -21.39 -5.66
C VAL A 786 3.02 -20.95 -6.41
N TRP A 787 4.08 -21.74 -6.37
CA TRP A 787 5.23 -21.58 -7.26
C TRP A 787 5.26 -22.71 -8.28
N ALA A 788 4.91 -22.43 -9.54
CA ALA A 788 5.01 -23.40 -10.63
C ALA A 788 6.48 -23.63 -11.03
N SER A 789 7.29 -24.13 -10.10
CA SER A 789 8.73 -24.36 -10.26
C SER A 789 9.02 -25.25 -11.47
N ARG A 790 10.09 -24.90 -12.19
CA ARG A 790 10.59 -25.65 -13.35
C ARG A 790 11.35 -26.93 -13.01
N TYR A 791 11.64 -27.17 -11.73
CA TYR A 791 12.43 -28.33 -11.27
C TYR A 791 11.55 -29.58 -11.12
N VAL A 792 10.89 -29.93 -12.22
CA VAL A 792 9.94 -31.05 -12.37
C VAL A 792 10.52 -32.12 -13.31
N ALA A 793 9.86 -33.27 -13.45
CA ALA A 793 10.36 -34.34 -14.33
C ALA A 793 10.22 -33.96 -15.82
N ASP A 794 9.07 -33.43 -16.22
CA ASP A 794 8.84 -32.88 -17.56
C ASP A 794 8.15 -31.48 -17.48
N PRO A 795 8.88 -30.39 -17.76
CA PRO A 795 8.33 -29.03 -17.79
C PRO A 795 7.14 -28.82 -18.74
N GLY A 796 6.91 -29.72 -19.70
CA GLY A 796 5.78 -29.65 -20.62
C GLY A 796 4.49 -30.29 -20.11
N THR A 797 4.54 -31.11 -19.05
CA THR A 797 3.37 -31.82 -18.49
C THR A 797 3.18 -31.61 -17.00
N ASP A 798 4.26 -31.44 -16.24
CA ASP A 798 4.24 -31.37 -14.78
C ASP A 798 4.13 -29.92 -14.29
N ILE A 799 3.31 -29.11 -14.97
CA ILE A 799 3.07 -27.71 -14.63
C ILE A 799 2.03 -27.68 -13.50
N GLY A 800 2.34 -27.05 -12.37
CA GLY A 800 1.38 -26.93 -11.26
C GLY A 800 0.07 -26.25 -11.69
N HIS A 801 -1.08 -26.85 -11.36
CA HIS A 801 -2.36 -26.38 -11.86
C HIS A 801 -3.56 -26.71 -10.98
N GLY A 802 -4.68 -25.99 -11.16
CA GLY A 802 -5.94 -26.34 -10.50
C GLY A 802 -5.94 -26.16 -8.98
N ASN A 803 -4.98 -25.41 -8.44
CA ASN A 803 -4.85 -25.21 -6.99
C ASN A 803 -5.81 -24.13 -6.49
N THR A 804 -6.33 -24.29 -5.26
CA THR A 804 -7.33 -23.39 -4.69
C THR A 804 -6.96 -22.94 -3.28
N PHE A 805 -6.92 -21.63 -3.06
CA PHE A 805 -6.89 -21.03 -1.74
C PHE A 805 -8.25 -20.39 -1.47
N ALA A 806 -9.05 -21.00 -0.58
CA ALA A 806 -10.41 -20.52 -0.34
C ALA A 806 -10.88 -20.46 1.11
N ASN A 807 -11.60 -19.39 1.47
CA ASN A 807 -12.11 -19.17 2.83
C ASN A 807 -10.96 -19.10 3.85
N ASN A 808 -9.89 -18.38 3.56
CA ASN A 808 -8.77 -18.20 4.50
C ASN A 808 -8.73 -16.77 5.03
N THR A 809 -8.28 -16.61 6.28
CA THR A 809 -7.97 -15.30 6.87
C THR A 809 -6.46 -15.16 6.99
N VAL A 810 -5.88 -14.19 6.29
CA VAL A 810 -4.45 -13.87 6.29
C VAL A 810 -4.25 -12.49 6.91
N GLN A 811 -3.41 -12.40 7.93
CA GLN A 811 -3.15 -11.15 8.63
C GLN A 811 -1.64 -10.94 8.80
N LEU A 812 -1.21 -9.69 8.63
CA LEU A 812 0.11 -9.25 9.08
C LEU A 812 1.31 -10.02 8.50
N PRO A 813 1.36 -10.45 7.22
CA PRO A 813 2.63 -10.89 6.64
C PRO A 813 3.67 -9.79 6.82
N TRP A 814 4.71 -10.08 7.61
CA TRP A 814 5.74 -9.09 7.91
C TRP A 814 6.69 -8.87 6.73
N ARG A 815 6.60 -9.75 5.73
CA ARG A 815 7.25 -9.60 4.44
C ARG A 815 6.45 -10.31 3.34
N ALA A 816 6.57 -9.80 2.12
CA ALA A 816 5.95 -10.36 0.92
C ALA A 816 4.41 -10.38 1.00
N ASN A 817 3.76 -11.34 0.35
CA ASN A 817 2.34 -11.22 0.03
C ASN A 817 1.44 -11.87 1.08
N GLY A 818 0.15 -11.49 1.05
CA GLY A 818 -0.87 -12.36 1.62
C GLY A 818 -0.97 -13.66 0.85
N ILE A 819 -1.27 -13.58 -0.45
CA ILE A 819 -1.39 -14.74 -1.35
C ILE A 819 -0.67 -14.46 -2.66
N ALA A 820 0.21 -15.37 -3.09
CA ALA A 820 0.95 -15.26 -4.35
C ALA A 820 0.74 -16.47 -5.28
N ILE A 821 0.70 -16.21 -6.59
CA ILE A 821 0.79 -17.25 -7.62
C ILE A 821 1.89 -16.85 -8.60
N TYR A 822 2.84 -17.76 -8.78
CA TYR A 822 3.95 -17.66 -9.71
C TYR A 822 3.83 -18.73 -10.79
N GLY A 823 3.14 -18.40 -11.88
CA GLY A 823 2.93 -19.29 -13.02
C GLY A 823 1.85 -20.36 -12.83
N GLY A 824 1.85 -21.35 -13.72
CA GLY A 824 0.86 -22.44 -13.71
C GLY A 824 -0.49 -22.05 -14.34
N TYR A 825 -1.52 -22.88 -14.15
CA TYR A 825 -2.84 -22.62 -14.77
C TYR A 825 -4.02 -23.13 -13.93
N GLY A 826 -5.20 -22.54 -14.12
CA GLY A 826 -6.42 -23.00 -13.44
C GLY A 826 -6.43 -22.77 -11.93
N ASN A 827 -5.57 -21.90 -11.41
CA ASN A 827 -5.47 -21.62 -9.98
C ASN A 827 -6.55 -20.62 -9.54
N THR A 828 -7.02 -20.76 -8.30
CA THR A 828 -8.13 -19.97 -7.75
C THR A 828 -7.78 -19.40 -6.36
N ILE A 829 -8.03 -18.11 -6.17
CA ILE A 829 -7.97 -17.38 -4.90
C ILE A 829 -9.38 -16.85 -4.63
N GLU A 830 -10.15 -17.53 -3.77
CA GLU A 830 -11.57 -17.23 -3.59
C GLU A 830 -11.99 -17.06 -2.13
N ASN A 831 -12.86 -16.12 -1.80
CA ASN A 831 -13.43 -15.97 -0.45
C ASN A 831 -12.40 -15.73 0.67
N ASN A 832 -11.25 -15.10 0.42
CA ASN A 832 -10.25 -14.85 1.47
C ASN A 832 -10.40 -13.43 2.07
N VAL A 833 -10.05 -13.28 3.34
CA VAL A 833 -9.83 -11.98 3.99
C VAL A 833 -8.34 -11.81 4.19
N ILE A 834 -7.77 -10.72 3.66
CA ILE A 834 -6.33 -10.44 3.74
C ILE A 834 -6.15 -9.05 4.32
N SER A 835 -5.42 -8.95 5.42
CA SER A 835 -5.24 -7.68 6.12
C SER A 835 -3.79 -7.40 6.44
N ASP A 836 -3.44 -6.11 6.39
CA ASP A 836 -2.26 -5.55 7.02
C ASP A 836 -0.90 -6.10 6.52
N THR A 837 -0.72 -6.28 5.21
CA THR A 837 0.59 -6.64 4.64
C THR A 837 1.61 -5.51 4.84
N MET A 838 2.87 -5.81 5.18
CA MET A 838 3.83 -4.75 5.54
C MET A 838 4.43 -4.01 4.34
N ASN A 839 4.92 -4.74 3.35
CA ASN A 839 5.78 -4.17 2.30
C ASN A 839 5.45 -4.63 0.88
N TYR A 840 4.44 -5.49 0.74
CA TYR A 840 4.04 -6.13 -0.51
C TYR A 840 2.51 -6.22 -0.59
N PRO A 841 1.95 -6.63 -1.75
CA PRO A 841 0.52 -6.78 -1.97
C PRO A 841 -0.20 -7.74 -1.02
N GLY A 842 -1.52 -7.58 -0.94
CA GLY A 842 -2.39 -8.63 -0.43
C GLY A 842 -2.41 -9.83 -1.37
N ILE A 843 -2.55 -9.59 -2.69
CA ILE A 843 -2.52 -10.64 -3.71
C ILE A 843 -1.52 -10.29 -4.82
N MET A 844 -0.69 -11.25 -5.22
CA MET A 844 0.26 -11.07 -6.33
C MET A 844 0.20 -12.20 -7.36
N LEU A 845 0.13 -11.85 -8.64
CA LEU A 845 0.43 -12.74 -9.75
C LEU A 845 1.74 -12.29 -10.40
N ALA A 846 2.76 -13.14 -10.45
CA ALA A 846 4.07 -12.69 -10.94
C ALA A 846 4.91 -13.75 -11.66
N THR A 847 5.87 -13.29 -12.47
CA THR A 847 6.80 -14.15 -13.25
C THR A 847 8.28 -13.90 -12.94
N ASP A 848 8.58 -13.30 -11.79
CA ASP A 848 9.92 -12.93 -11.31
C ASP A 848 10.71 -14.06 -10.63
N HIS A 849 10.08 -15.22 -10.38
CA HIS A 849 10.72 -16.41 -9.78
C HIS A 849 11.00 -17.56 -10.78
N ASP A 850 11.28 -17.22 -12.05
CA ASP A 850 11.49 -18.19 -13.16
C ASP A 850 10.45 -19.33 -13.21
N PRO A 851 9.13 -19.05 -13.10
CA PRO A 851 8.14 -20.10 -13.07
C PRO A 851 7.90 -20.71 -14.46
N LEU A 852 7.32 -21.90 -14.49
CA LEU A 852 6.63 -22.42 -15.66
C LEU A 852 5.47 -21.46 -16.02
N PRO A 853 5.25 -21.17 -17.32
CA PRO A 853 4.42 -20.04 -17.73
C PRO A 853 2.98 -20.09 -17.21
N PHE A 854 2.38 -18.92 -17.03
CA PHE A 854 0.93 -18.82 -16.89
C PHE A 854 0.23 -19.31 -18.15
N SER A 855 -0.86 -20.04 -17.97
CA SER A 855 -1.81 -20.34 -19.05
C SER A 855 -3.21 -20.56 -18.49
N GLY A 856 -4.22 -20.71 -19.36
CA GLY A 856 -5.60 -20.86 -18.92
C GLY A 856 -6.10 -19.67 -18.09
N GLN A 857 -7.10 -19.90 -17.24
CA GLN A 857 -7.61 -18.87 -16.32
C GLN A 857 -6.88 -18.95 -14.97
N THR A 858 -6.56 -17.79 -14.40
CA THR A 858 -6.33 -17.64 -12.95
C THR A 858 -7.45 -16.77 -12.39
N LEU A 859 -8.18 -17.29 -11.39
CA LEU A 859 -9.35 -16.65 -10.82
C LEU A 859 -9.01 -16.03 -9.46
N ILE A 860 -9.30 -14.74 -9.31
CA ILE A 860 -9.33 -14.01 -8.04
C ILE A 860 -10.80 -13.60 -7.84
N ALA A 861 -11.49 -14.19 -6.86
CA ALA A 861 -12.92 -13.97 -6.70
C ALA A 861 -13.33 -13.74 -5.25
N ASN A 862 -14.24 -12.82 -5.00
CA ASN A 862 -14.88 -12.68 -3.71
C ASN A 862 -13.94 -12.51 -2.51
N ASN A 863 -12.80 -11.83 -2.70
CA ASN A 863 -11.85 -11.58 -1.61
C ASN A 863 -12.10 -10.20 -0.98
N GLU A 864 -11.63 -10.03 0.25
CA GLU A 864 -11.62 -8.75 0.94
C GLU A 864 -10.20 -8.42 1.38
N LEU A 865 -9.72 -7.22 1.02
CA LEU A 865 -8.37 -6.77 1.29
C LEU A 865 -8.40 -5.49 2.11
N HIS A 866 -7.86 -5.52 3.32
CA HIS A 866 -7.76 -4.34 4.18
C HIS A 866 -6.32 -3.91 4.37
N ARG A 867 -6.02 -2.65 4.09
CA ARG A 867 -4.72 -2.05 4.44
C ARG A 867 -3.53 -2.81 3.85
N CYS A 868 -3.73 -3.38 2.67
CA CYS A 868 -2.74 -4.13 1.92
C CYS A 868 -1.92 -3.21 1.00
N GLY A 869 -0.76 -3.70 0.58
CA GLY A 869 0.22 -2.93 -0.17
C GLY A 869 1.24 -2.25 0.76
N GLY A 870 2.36 -1.83 0.20
CA GLY A 870 3.46 -1.25 0.96
C GLY A 870 4.64 -0.93 0.06
N ALA A 871 5.76 -0.53 0.65
CA ALA A 871 6.99 -0.21 -0.08
C ALA A 871 8.12 -1.18 0.27
N PHE A 872 8.93 -1.51 -0.73
CA PHE A 872 10.10 -2.39 -0.57
C PHE A 872 11.28 -1.91 -1.43
N TRP A 873 12.45 -2.54 -1.26
CA TRP A 873 13.70 -2.18 -1.92
C TRP A 873 14.20 -0.78 -1.53
N GLY A 874 14.39 -0.59 -0.21
CA GLY A 874 14.71 0.71 0.38
C GLY A 874 13.62 1.75 0.12
N GLU A 875 12.37 1.32 0.20
CA GLU A 875 11.15 2.11 -0.06
C GLU A 875 11.06 2.68 -1.49
N ALA A 876 11.89 2.21 -2.42
CA ALA A 876 11.92 2.72 -3.78
C ALA A 876 10.84 2.12 -4.69
N GLN A 877 10.22 1.01 -4.29
CA GLN A 877 9.16 0.36 -5.05
C GLN A 877 7.89 0.22 -4.23
N GLU A 878 6.82 0.81 -4.73
CA GLU A 878 5.49 0.81 -4.15
C GLU A 878 4.65 -0.31 -4.76
N PHE A 879 3.85 -0.97 -3.92
CA PHE A 879 2.97 -2.08 -4.29
C PHE A 879 1.53 -1.78 -3.87
N GLY A 880 0.60 -2.02 -4.79
CA GLY A 880 -0.84 -1.96 -4.52
C GLY A 880 -1.38 -3.18 -3.78
N ALA A 881 -2.66 -3.17 -3.42
CA ALA A 881 -3.33 -4.26 -2.73
C ALA A 881 -3.39 -5.55 -3.57
N ILE A 882 -3.62 -5.43 -4.88
CA ILE A 882 -3.44 -6.51 -5.87
C ILE A 882 -2.38 -6.07 -6.87
N THR A 883 -1.31 -6.84 -7.07
CA THR A 883 -0.28 -6.53 -8.07
C THR A 883 -0.13 -7.64 -9.10
N LEU A 884 -0.14 -7.24 -10.37
CA LEU A 884 0.09 -8.11 -11.53
C LEU A 884 1.44 -7.75 -12.13
N PHE A 885 2.45 -8.59 -11.88
CA PHE A 885 3.84 -8.35 -12.27
C PHE A 885 4.33 -9.34 -13.33
N ALA A 886 4.04 -9.04 -14.59
CA ALA A 886 4.57 -9.76 -15.74
C ALA A 886 6.07 -9.43 -15.95
N ALA A 887 6.91 -9.83 -15.00
CA ALA A 887 8.33 -9.47 -14.92
C ALA A 887 9.15 -9.94 -16.12
N ALA A 888 8.95 -11.18 -16.58
CA ALA A 888 9.67 -11.75 -17.72
C ALA A 888 8.75 -12.38 -18.76
N GLN A 889 7.69 -13.05 -18.31
CA GLN A 889 6.73 -13.77 -19.15
C GLN A 889 5.33 -13.17 -18.99
N ASP A 890 4.47 -13.42 -19.98
CA ASP A 890 3.08 -12.96 -19.98
C ASP A 890 2.25 -13.64 -18.87
N ILE A 891 1.22 -12.93 -18.39
CA ILE A 891 0.21 -13.42 -17.45
C ILE A 891 -1.16 -13.35 -18.12
N PRO A 892 -1.53 -14.32 -18.99
CA PRO A 892 -2.84 -14.35 -19.64
C PRO A 892 -3.95 -14.88 -18.71
N GLY A 893 -5.20 -14.59 -19.07
CA GLY A 893 -6.37 -15.23 -18.48
C GLY A 893 -6.67 -14.83 -17.03
N VAL A 894 -6.22 -13.63 -16.63
CA VAL A 894 -6.55 -13.06 -15.32
C VAL A 894 -8.04 -12.72 -15.27
N THR A 895 -8.74 -13.23 -14.26
CA THR A 895 -10.11 -12.83 -13.93
C THR A 895 -10.17 -12.41 -12.47
N ILE A 896 -10.54 -11.15 -12.22
CA ILE A 896 -10.79 -10.59 -10.90
C ILE A 896 -12.27 -10.27 -10.81
N ARG A 897 -12.98 -10.79 -9.80
CA ARG A 897 -14.39 -10.45 -9.60
C ARG A 897 -14.84 -10.40 -8.16
N ASP A 898 -15.92 -9.68 -7.91
CA ASP A 898 -16.63 -9.67 -6.61
C ASP A 898 -15.72 -9.30 -5.43
N THR A 899 -14.62 -8.58 -5.66
CA THR A 899 -13.53 -8.37 -4.70
C THR A 899 -13.59 -6.94 -4.16
N ASP A 900 -13.43 -6.80 -2.85
CA ASP A 900 -13.43 -5.49 -2.18
C ASP A 900 -12.03 -5.17 -1.64
N ILE A 901 -11.57 -3.96 -1.92
CA ILE A 901 -10.27 -3.42 -1.50
C ILE A 901 -10.53 -2.17 -0.68
N HIS A 902 -10.03 -2.15 0.55
CA HIS A 902 -10.23 -1.08 1.52
C HIS A 902 -8.89 -0.56 2.03
N ASP A 903 -8.73 0.77 1.98
CA ASP A 903 -7.66 1.47 2.67
C ASP A 903 -6.25 1.01 2.24
N SER A 904 -6.05 0.70 0.95
CA SER A 904 -4.76 0.24 0.43
C SER A 904 -3.66 1.28 0.65
N THR A 905 -2.45 0.84 1.00
CA THR A 905 -1.32 1.76 1.30
C THR A 905 -0.99 2.63 0.09
N TYR A 906 -0.85 1.99 -1.08
CA TYR A 906 -0.67 2.65 -2.37
C TYR A 906 -1.89 2.37 -3.24
N ASP A 907 -1.71 1.67 -4.37
CA ASP A 907 -2.77 1.44 -5.34
C ASP A 907 -3.78 0.36 -4.90
N GLY A 908 -4.98 0.38 -5.47
CA GLY A 908 -5.90 -0.74 -5.36
C GLY A 908 -5.42 -1.94 -6.20
N ILE A 909 -5.47 -1.81 -7.53
CA ILE A 909 -4.96 -2.81 -8.48
C ILE A 909 -3.81 -2.22 -9.30
N GLN A 910 -2.64 -2.86 -9.27
CA GLN A 910 -1.43 -2.39 -9.92
C GLN A 910 -0.99 -3.33 -11.05
N PHE A 911 -0.93 -2.84 -12.29
CA PHE A 911 -0.23 -3.48 -13.41
C PHE A 911 1.20 -2.99 -13.46
N LYS A 912 2.13 -3.81 -12.95
CA LYS A 912 3.51 -3.41 -12.72
C LYS A 912 4.36 -3.49 -14.00
N THR A 913 5.30 -2.56 -14.14
CA THR A 913 6.27 -2.54 -15.26
C THR A 913 7.10 -3.81 -15.28
N GLY A 914 7.16 -4.51 -16.43
CA GLY A 914 7.92 -5.75 -16.59
C GLY A 914 8.29 -6.06 -18.04
N GLY A 915 8.78 -7.28 -18.30
CA GLY A 915 9.22 -7.84 -19.59
C GLY A 915 8.15 -8.63 -20.36
N GLY A 916 7.08 -9.07 -19.69
CA GLY A 916 5.88 -9.67 -20.29
C GLY A 916 4.68 -8.71 -20.37
N ALA A 917 3.52 -9.22 -20.75
CA ALA A 917 2.24 -8.53 -20.81
C ALA A 917 1.16 -9.22 -19.97
N VAL A 918 0.13 -8.49 -19.57
CA VAL A 918 -1.10 -9.03 -18.95
C VAL A 918 -2.26 -8.85 -19.95
N PRO A 919 -2.45 -9.76 -20.91
CA PRO A 919 -3.49 -9.62 -21.92
C PRO A 919 -4.87 -10.01 -21.38
N ASP A 920 -5.88 -9.24 -21.80
CA ASP A 920 -7.30 -9.54 -21.64
C ASP A 920 -7.75 -9.77 -20.19
N ALA A 921 -7.17 -9.03 -19.23
CA ALA A 921 -7.59 -9.10 -17.83
C ALA A 921 -9.06 -8.68 -17.67
N GLN A 922 -9.89 -9.52 -17.05
CA GLN A 922 -11.30 -9.23 -16.80
C GLN A 922 -11.47 -8.83 -15.34
N ILE A 923 -12.01 -7.63 -15.09
CA ILE A 923 -12.26 -7.10 -13.74
C ILE A 923 -13.74 -6.75 -13.63
N THR A 924 -14.48 -7.49 -12.80
CA THR A 924 -15.95 -7.38 -12.74
C THR A 924 -16.47 -7.27 -11.31
N ASN A 925 -17.37 -6.32 -11.02
CA ASN A 925 -17.97 -6.18 -9.68
C ASN A 925 -16.91 -6.04 -8.58
N VAL A 926 -15.98 -5.10 -8.75
CA VAL A 926 -14.88 -4.84 -7.79
C VAL A 926 -15.10 -3.48 -7.15
N THR A 927 -14.97 -3.42 -5.82
CA THR A 927 -14.99 -2.15 -5.08
C THR A 927 -13.57 -1.82 -4.64
N ILE A 928 -13.13 -0.59 -4.87
CA ILE A 928 -11.88 -0.04 -4.35
C ILE A 928 -12.22 1.24 -3.61
N ASP A 929 -12.06 1.23 -2.29
CA ASP A 929 -12.23 2.41 -1.45
C ASP A 929 -10.90 2.76 -0.80
N ARG A 930 -10.47 4.01 -0.98
CA ARG A 930 -9.33 4.64 -0.29
C ARG A 930 -7.99 4.00 -0.62
N SER A 931 -7.40 4.45 -1.71
CA SER A 931 -5.98 4.25 -2.03
C SER A 931 -5.17 5.42 -1.47
N ASN A 932 -4.53 5.24 -0.31
CA ASN A 932 -3.99 6.36 0.49
C ASN A 932 -2.92 7.17 -0.21
N HIS A 933 -2.01 6.50 -0.93
CA HIS A 933 -0.91 7.14 -1.64
C HIS A 933 -0.84 6.75 -3.12
N GLY A 934 -1.87 6.09 -3.64
CA GLY A 934 -1.90 5.58 -5.02
C GLY A 934 -3.22 5.82 -5.73
N SER A 935 -3.37 5.17 -6.88
CA SER A 935 -4.58 5.19 -7.70
C SER A 935 -5.48 4.02 -7.37
N GLY A 936 -6.77 4.09 -7.70
CA GLY A 936 -7.63 2.91 -7.61
C GLY A 936 -7.10 1.77 -8.47
N ILE A 937 -6.79 2.06 -9.73
CA ILE A 937 -6.10 1.17 -10.67
C ILE A 937 -4.92 1.90 -11.29
N LEU A 938 -3.72 1.34 -11.20
CA LEU A 938 -2.49 1.88 -11.80
C LEU A 938 -1.98 0.97 -12.91
N ALA A 939 -1.67 1.53 -14.08
CA ALA A 939 -0.83 0.89 -15.10
C ALA A 939 0.48 1.67 -15.26
N MET A 940 1.60 1.06 -14.85
CA MET A 940 2.90 1.73 -14.86
C MET A 940 3.46 1.95 -16.28
N ALA A 941 4.45 2.84 -16.42
CA ALA A 941 5.01 3.36 -17.67
C ALA A 941 5.60 2.30 -18.62
N GLY A 942 5.79 1.05 -18.19
CA GLY A 942 6.18 -0.07 -19.04
C GLY A 942 5.22 -1.27 -19.01
N ALA A 943 4.08 -1.15 -18.34
CA ALA A 943 3.06 -2.19 -18.31
C ALA A 943 2.50 -2.44 -19.72
N ARG A 944 2.35 -3.71 -20.11
CA ARG A 944 1.82 -4.13 -21.42
C ARG A 944 0.59 -5.00 -21.23
N GLY A 945 -0.36 -4.91 -22.15
CA GLY A 945 -1.57 -5.72 -22.14
C GLY A 945 -2.83 -4.87 -22.17
N ASN A 946 -3.93 -5.44 -21.70
CA ASN A 946 -5.19 -4.72 -21.59
C ASN A 946 -6.06 -5.29 -20.47
N ALA A 947 -6.96 -4.46 -19.95
CA ALA A 947 -7.99 -4.87 -19.01
C ALA A 947 -9.38 -4.34 -19.43
N THR A 948 -10.42 -5.10 -19.12
CA THR A 948 -11.81 -4.70 -19.25
C THR A 948 -12.44 -4.61 -17.86
N LEU A 949 -13.02 -3.47 -17.52
CA LEU A 949 -13.71 -3.22 -16.26
C LEU A 949 -15.23 -3.26 -16.50
N THR A 950 -15.95 -4.01 -15.68
CA THR A 950 -17.43 -4.08 -15.69
C THR A 950 -17.93 -3.94 -14.25
N ASP A 951 -18.87 -3.04 -13.98
CA ASP A 951 -19.42 -2.83 -12.61
C ASP A 951 -18.34 -2.58 -11.53
N VAL A 952 -17.28 -1.84 -11.87
CA VAL A 952 -16.20 -1.48 -10.92
C VAL A 952 -16.51 -0.13 -10.27
N THR A 953 -16.46 -0.09 -8.94
CA THR A 953 -16.64 1.13 -8.13
C THR A 953 -15.32 1.52 -7.49
N ILE A 954 -14.86 2.76 -7.72
CA ILE A 954 -13.65 3.29 -7.12
C ILE A 954 -14.01 4.59 -6.40
N THR A 955 -13.53 4.75 -5.18
CA THR A 955 -13.77 5.93 -4.35
C THR A 955 -12.56 6.27 -3.51
N ASN A 956 -12.35 7.57 -3.25
CA ASN A 956 -11.36 8.07 -2.27
C ASN A 956 -9.88 7.74 -2.56
N SER A 957 -9.49 7.48 -3.81
CA SER A 957 -8.08 7.25 -4.19
C SER A 957 -7.30 8.55 -4.36
N ALA A 958 -6.10 8.64 -3.78
CA ALA A 958 -5.31 9.86 -3.71
C ALA A 958 -4.80 10.36 -5.06
N GLN A 959 -4.47 9.44 -5.98
CA GLN A 959 -3.95 9.77 -7.31
C GLN A 959 -4.99 9.60 -8.44
N GLY A 960 -6.27 9.45 -8.08
CA GLY A 960 -7.38 9.25 -9.01
C GLY A 960 -7.78 7.79 -9.18
N ASP A 961 -8.89 7.56 -9.90
CA ASP A 961 -9.49 6.23 -9.96
C ASP A 961 -8.73 5.28 -10.88
N ILE A 962 -8.35 5.75 -12.06
CA ILE A 962 -7.59 4.99 -13.05
C ILE A 962 -6.45 5.86 -13.54
N HIS A 963 -5.22 5.42 -13.30
CA HIS A 963 -4.01 6.09 -13.78
C HIS A 963 -3.22 5.18 -14.72
N ILE A 964 -2.94 5.69 -15.92
CA ILE A 964 -2.01 5.05 -16.87
C ILE A 964 -0.82 6.00 -16.98
N GLU A 965 0.34 5.56 -16.49
CA GLU A 965 1.55 6.38 -16.50
C GLU A 965 2.03 6.65 -17.94
N PRO A 966 2.60 7.84 -18.20
CA PRO A 966 3.21 8.15 -19.49
C PRO A 966 4.23 7.09 -19.91
N GLY A 967 4.08 6.59 -21.14
CA GLY A 967 4.94 5.53 -21.70
C GLY A 967 4.32 4.13 -21.64
N SER A 968 3.26 3.93 -20.86
CA SER A 968 2.57 2.64 -20.78
C SER A 968 1.79 2.34 -22.07
N PRO A 969 2.06 1.23 -22.77
CA PRO A 969 1.21 0.74 -23.84
C PRO A 969 -0.04 -0.03 -23.34
N PHE A 970 -0.27 -0.12 -22.03
CA PHE A 970 -1.43 -0.80 -21.46
C PHE A 970 -2.72 -0.03 -21.78
N THR A 971 -3.81 -0.74 -22.09
CA THR A 971 -5.12 -0.10 -22.31
C THR A 971 -6.17 -0.62 -21.34
N ILE A 972 -7.00 0.26 -20.82
CA ILE A 972 -8.13 -0.09 -19.95
C ILE A 972 -9.42 0.30 -20.66
N THR A 973 -10.34 -0.64 -20.80
CA THR A 973 -11.68 -0.43 -21.36
C THR A 973 -12.70 -0.52 -20.23
N HIS A 974 -13.59 0.45 -20.12
CA HIS A 974 -14.64 0.46 -19.10
C HIS A 974 -15.90 1.16 -19.60
N ASP A 975 -17.04 0.86 -18.97
CA ASP A 975 -18.27 1.62 -19.21
C ASP A 975 -18.16 3.05 -18.62
N PRO A 976 -18.93 4.03 -19.14
CA PRO A 976 -18.90 5.41 -18.62
C PRO A 976 -19.37 5.56 -17.17
N ALA A 977 -19.91 4.49 -16.59
CA ALA A 977 -20.48 4.44 -15.25
C ALA A 977 -19.45 4.09 -14.15
N VAL A 978 -18.17 3.84 -14.49
CA VAL A 978 -17.10 3.90 -13.50
C VAL A 978 -17.02 5.34 -13.00
N SER A 979 -17.57 5.58 -11.81
CA SER A 979 -17.74 6.93 -11.27
C SER A 979 -16.38 7.57 -10.98
N GLY A 980 -15.96 8.54 -11.82
CA GLY A 980 -14.84 9.46 -11.59
C GLY A 980 -13.69 9.44 -12.63
N SER A 981 -13.84 8.71 -13.74
CA SER A 981 -12.77 8.31 -14.66
C SER A 981 -12.11 9.34 -15.60
N ASP A 982 -12.18 10.66 -15.39
CA ASP A 982 -11.55 11.63 -16.33
C ASP A 982 -10.68 12.69 -15.64
N ARG A 983 -9.42 12.36 -15.33
CA ARG A 983 -8.29 13.33 -15.35
C ARG A 983 -6.95 12.70 -15.75
N PRO A 984 -6.24 13.25 -16.76
CA PRO A 984 -4.86 12.87 -17.04
C PRO A 984 -3.90 13.48 -16.00
N ALA A 985 -2.96 12.68 -15.50
CA ALA A 985 -1.91 13.15 -14.60
C ALA A 985 -0.85 13.93 -15.38
N ALA A 986 -0.48 15.10 -14.86
CA ALA A 986 0.73 15.79 -15.24
C ALA A 986 1.60 15.94 -13.98
N TRP A 987 2.72 15.21 -13.92
CA TRP A 987 3.83 15.54 -13.03
C TRP A 987 5.15 15.49 -13.80
N ALA A 988 6.03 16.46 -13.52
CA ALA A 988 7.46 16.39 -13.77
C ALA A 988 8.24 16.85 -12.52
N PRO A 989 9.49 16.38 -12.31
CA PRO A 989 10.04 16.07 -11.00
C PRO A 989 11.10 17.06 -10.48
N GLY A 990 11.31 17.04 -9.16
CA GLY A 990 12.58 17.43 -8.52
C GLY A 990 12.55 18.70 -7.68
N GLY A 991 12.70 18.56 -6.36
CA GLY A 991 12.88 19.68 -5.43
C GLY A 991 13.36 19.21 -4.05
N THR A 992 14.63 19.48 -3.78
CA THR A 992 15.41 19.13 -2.59
C THR A 992 14.79 19.43 -1.22
N ALA A 993 15.10 18.55 -0.26
CA ALA A 993 14.90 18.70 1.18
C ALA A 993 15.25 20.10 1.73
N ALA A 994 14.33 20.68 2.51
CA ALA A 994 14.58 21.87 3.32
C ALA A 994 13.91 21.77 4.71
N ALA A 995 14.78 21.61 5.71
CA ALA A 995 14.69 21.89 7.14
C ALA A 995 13.34 22.34 7.77
N ALA A 996 12.89 21.55 8.75
CA ALA A 996 11.88 21.92 9.75
C ALA A 996 12.37 23.07 10.67
N PRO A 997 11.54 24.10 10.95
CA PRO A 997 11.86 25.07 11.98
C PRO A 997 11.41 24.58 13.36
N ALA A 998 12.38 24.49 14.26
CA ALA A 998 12.15 24.32 15.69
C ALA A 998 11.42 25.53 16.32
N GLY A 999 10.43 25.24 17.16
CA GLY A 999 10.24 25.98 18.42
C GLY A 999 8.81 26.47 18.73
N ARG A 1000 8.22 25.90 19.79
CA ARG A 1000 7.94 26.54 21.11
C ARG A 1000 6.76 25.84 21.79
N GLN A 1001 7.04 25.05 22.83
CA GLN A 1001 6.89 25.44 24.25
C GLN A 1001 5.48 25.88 24.67
N ALA A 1002 4.78 24.93 25.29
CA ALA A 1002 4.24 24.98 26.65
C ALA A 1002 3.76 26.34 27.20
N ARG A 1003 2.45 26.41 27.52
CA ARG A 1003 1.97 27.05 28.76
C ARG A 1003 0.80 26.30 29.37
N ARG A 1004 1.08 25.72 30.54
CA ARG A 1004 0.12 25.51 31.64
C ARG A 1004 -0.60 26.81 31.99
N ALA A 1005 -1.88 26.72 32.33
CA ALA A 1005 -2.42 27.04 33.67
C ALA A 1005 -3.88 27.53 33.59
N ALA A 1006 -4.82 26.68 34.04
CA ALA A 1006 -5.69 26.91 35.18
C ALA A 1006 -6.39 25.60 35.54
#